data_AF-A0A182FQQ8-F1
#
_entry.id   AF-A0A182FQQ8-F1
#
_cell.length_a   1.000
_cell.length_b   1.000
_cell.length_c   1.000
_cell.angle_alpha   90.00
_cell.angle_beta   90.00
_cell.angle_gamma   90.00
#
_symmetry.space_group_name_H-M   'P 1'
#
loop_
_entity.id
_entity.type
_entity.pdbx_description
1 polymer ?
#
loop_
_entity_poly.entity_id
_entity_poly.type
_entity_poly.pdbx_seq_one_letter_code
_entity_poly.pdbx_strand_id
1 'polypeptide(L)'
;MQHLRAALGKRQLLTGTLTISRRGLFLQVASEQRARATANVRALVGATLVHPSRPEGVSSRPLSHSVRLCQTAPSTKQTTATTGTEASTKKTDGAAATPPDVARVLEELRSDAIVYRRVQLEKLKQILARPLEIPRDAFEFLLRCCGNLLCSETIETRMRLCEQFWFYLGPEPQPQHWKALLQVYRENEHSITDVPALLESMGTIEKDAELYRALFATLAEQGDLPEMKLVRDMMLKLEMPLTVEVLNVMIRGNGRAGDLDGVQMVLETMSAGNVSANGETYGELMIAFLRDGMTDRVLKLVREKGSQLKEDHVLELLELAVDKAKQPELVRALLKLLPGEMIEDGRIHPVLRNTLSALIRHGRYEGMLLLLGELPVPQFRANENTDGYGTFLMVEMLRHGAPFEQLDKLLAMLIRTERNLRAYHVACECAAKANHRYFERLLTALAPLEALRPHYFWPLFLQRFKSDSEAGVLGVLKLMQKLAVEPDQETIVTYVLPKLSLTLKDARAGLKILEDRGVRMALLMTPYISHLLYQNRFTEVLDIVRRYPTKLDTEQLLWPLILQANINRTPSHQRTLCEVLRALVDRAADPKHDLGGQLLLEVIASKKSKHDGASLRSLLREYEKYELRISRMAAGVLKNHFARTNGPGGNRSATGRATAEESAEGLLRKLTDDQLTIHSKELFETITVHPRDMNYDELECHLVELEQKKLNTRGVLRRLLLLCVRENRLDRALELKRRCDAAKVDQSSGMLAALVELYTKCGKPEQAGRTLEQLRRQFPGFTIDEHKVIDYAALLVSRGQLDGARKVLHERATTGGKVRTAEGATAGKNIWQLLTNTAQYAAASSAKGAAVSAEAESPNTTRQMLDFLVELGYCTYDNALLGPVVREYLLAGQHRQAIEEFKRIAIEKRRTPLQLEILTLLVGLTNGAGDAAATISADEAKTLLSEILQTVTQIHGPVNTNNTLIVALADAGTEAQLRRMLINPEVRINHSYILTQCEFLMASGKVDVVLRLAKCSKGLANVREQDFLQLVLGHYVRENNCEAAVQLFQRLVNDEDELKVTTDFARKLSDLLEANNYEVPDGLKLYLK
;
A
#
# COMPACT_ATOMS: atom_id res chain seq x y z
N MET A 1 -19.80 54.87 70.96
CA MET A 1 -19.90 55.47 72.30
C MET A 1 -18.97 54.79 73.30
N GLN A 2 -17.64 54.85 73.25
CA GLN A 2 -16.56 54.73 72.21
C GLN A 2 -15.26 54.62 73.07
N HIS A 3 -14.18 53.94 72.68
CA HIS A 3 -13.90 53.25 71.43
C HIS A 3 -12.76 52.22 71.66
N LEU A 4 -12.73 51.01 71.08
CA LEU A 4 -12.98 50.54 69.70
C LEU A 4 -11.77 50.62 68.75
N ARG A 5 -10.85 49.67 68.93
CA ARG A 5 -10.40 48.73 67.86
C ARG A 5 -10.01 47.41 68.55
N ALA A 6 -10.96 46.47 68.54
CA ALA A 6 -11.03 45.29 69.41
C ALA A 6 -10.55 44.00 68.70
N ALA A 7 -10.18 42.91 69.38
CA ALA A 7 -9.70 42.71 70.76
C ALA A 7 -9.09 41.29 70.91
N LEU A 8 -8.14 41.16 71.85
CA LEU A 8 -7.80 39.99 72.72
C LEU A 8 -8.09 38.56 72.20
N GLY A 9 -7.16 37.58 72.23
CA GLY A 9 -6.13 37.31 73.25
C GLY A 9 -6.64 36.28 74.29
N LYS A 10 -5.84 35.39 74.91
CA LYS A 10 -4.36 35.28 74.98
C LYS A 10 -3.96 33.93 75.62
N ARG A 11 -2.69 33.49 75.46
CA ARG A 11 -1.98 32.39 76.19
C ARG A 11 -2.47 30.94 75.94
N GLN A 12 -1.79 29.88 76.39
CA GLN A 12 -0.37 29.43 76.31
C GLN A 12 -0.15 28.19 77.21
N LEU A 13 0.77 27.29 76.81
CA LEU A 13 1.55 26.34 77.63
C LEU A 13 0.89 25.06 78.20
N LEU A 14 1.80 24.10 78.47
CA LEU A 14 1.71 22.71 78.99
C LEU A 14 1.60 21.62 77.91
N THR A 15 2.66 21.06 77.32
CA THR A 15 3.83 20.28 77.83
C THR A 15 3.53 18.86 78.31
N GLY A 16 4.02 17.86 77.55
CA GLY A 16 4.25 16.49 77.98
C GLY A 16 4.15 15.46 76.84
N THR A 17 4.95 14.38 76.75
CA THR A 17 6.31 14.07 77.27
C THR A 17 6.74 12.70 76.72
N LEU A 18 8.05 12.48 76.46
CA LEU A 18 8.71 11.16 76.32
C LEU A 18 8.29 10.29 75.09
N THR A 19 9.03 9.29 74.59
CA THR A 19 10.33 8.69 74.99
C THR A 19 11.12 8.11 73.78
N ILE A 20 12.45 8.27 73.78
CA ILE A 20 13.50 7.20 73.74
C ILE A 20 13.04 5.83 73.17
N SER A 21 13.55 5.27 72.06
CA SER A 21 14.92 4.88 71.65
C SER A 21 15.45 3.53 72.21
N ARG A 22 16.07 2.72 71.33
CA ARG A 22 16.87 1.48 71.55
C ARG A 22 16.21 0.20 72.14
N ARG A 23 16.21 -0.84 71.29
CA ARG A 23 16.56 -2.27 71.55
C ARG A 23 16.20 -2.91 72.91
N GLY A 24 15.32 -3.94 72.89
CA GLY A 24 15.42 -5.06 73.84
C GLY A 24 14.19 -5.98 73.95
N LEU A 25 14.32 -7.23 73.46
CA LEU A 25 13.36 -8.36 73.60
C LEU A 25 11.93 -8.09 73.03
N PHE A 26 11.03 -9.04 72.78
CA PHE A 26 11.09 -10.51 72.63
C PHE A 26 10.75 -10.85 71.14
N LEU A 27 11.23 -11.91 70.49
CA LEU A 27 10.97 -13.35 70.72
C LEU A 27 9.48 -13.76 70.72
N GLN A 28 8.85 -13.87 69.53
CA GLN A 28 8.12 -15.08 69.05
C GLN A 28 7.39 -14.84 67.69
N VAL A 29 7.01 -15.93 67.02
CA VAL A 29 6.13 -16.04 65.82
C VAL A 29 6.49 -15.22 64.56
N ALA A 30 7.57 -15.57 63.86
CA ALA A 30 7.77 -15.17 62.44
C ALA A 30 8.68 -16.10 61.60
N SER A 31 9.04 -17.29 62.09
CA SER A 31 10.08 -18.16 61.48
C SER A 31 9.56 -19.34 60.64
N GLU A 32 8.24 -19.53 60.52
CA GLU A 32 7.63 -20.77 60.02
C GLU A 32 6.86 -20.66 58.70
N GLN A 33 7.43 -19.96 57.70
CA GLN A 33 7.00 -20.12 56.29
C GLN A 33 8.13 -20.54 55.34
N ARG A 34 9.26 -21.00 55.88
CA ARG A 34 10.44 -21.46 55.10
C ARG A 34 10.52 -22.98 54.90
N ALA A 35 9.42 -23.72 55.14
CA ALA A 35 9.45 -25.17 55.35
C ALA A 35 8.34 -25.99 54.64
N ARG A 36 7.62 -25.45 53.64
CA ARG A 36 6.54 -26.18 52.91
C ARG A 36 6.60 -26.14 51.37
N ALA A 37 7.72 -25.73 50.79
CA ALA A 37 7.95 -25.76 49.33
C ALA A 37 9.15 -26.65 48.92
N THR A 38 9.59 -27.54 49.80
CA THR A 38 10.77 -28.41 49.63
C THR A 38 10.47 -29.88 49.92
N ALA A 39 9.33 -30.35 49.43
CA ALA A 39 8.97 -31.77 49.34
C ALA A 39 8.36 -32.07 47.96
N ASN A 40 8.50 -33.31 47.48
CA ASN A 40 7.85 -33.87 46.29
C ASN A 40 8.35 -33.41 44.89
N VAL A 41 9.65 -33.15 44.72
CA VAL A 41 10.33 -33.28 43.39
C VAL A 41 11.61 -34.10 43.52
N ARG A 42 11.51 -35.34 44.02
CA ARG A 42 12.64 -36.30 44.01
C ARG A 42 12.24 -37.77 43.78
N ALA A 43 11.25 -37.97 42.92
CA ALA A 43 11.02 -39.18 42.13
C ALA A 43 10.37 -38.69 40.80
N LEU A 44 10.67 -39.25 39.62
CA LEU A 44 11.49 -40.43 39.31
C LEU A 44 12.87 -40.06 38.72
N VAL A 45 13.83 -40.96 38.87
CA VAL A 45 14.96 -41.13 37.94
C VAL A 45 14.74 -42.48 37.24
N GLY A 46 14.86 -42.54 35.91
CA GLY A 46 14.74 -43.80 35.19
C GLY A 46 14.83 -43.70 33.67
N ALA A 47 16.04 -43.95 33.13
CA ALA A 47 16.34 -44.23 31.71
C ALA A 47 16.04 -43.08 30.70
N THR A 48 16.72 -42.92 29.56
CA THR A 48 17.96 -43.55 29.05
C THR A 48 18.72 -42.54 28.16
N LEU A 49 20.01 -42.77 27.90
CA LEU A 49 20.82 -41.94 27.00
C LEU A 49 20.46 -42.17 25.52
N VAL A 50 19.93 -41.14 24.84
CA VAL A 50 19.99 -40.99 23.37
C VAL A 50 20.22 -39.51 23.04
N HIS A 51 21.20 -39.20 22.19
CA HIS A 51 21.44 -37.84 21.69
C HIS A 51 20.46 -37.48 20.56
N PRO A 52 19.92 -36.25 20.55
CA PRO A 52 19.48 -35.56 19.34
C PRO A 52 20.44 -34.43 18.95
N SER A 53 20.65 -34.30 17.64
CA SER A 53 21.38 -33.25 16.94
C SER A 53 20.75 -31.84 17.08
N ARG A 54 21.56 -30.80 16.86
CA ARG A 54 21.08 -29.44 16.58
C ARG A 54 20.18 -29.41 15.33
N PRO A 55 19.09 -28.64 15.36
CA PRO A 55 18.76 -27.60 14.37
C PRO A 55 19.11 -26.22 14.97
N GLU A 56 19.75 -25.27 14.31
CA GLU A 56 19.45 -24.62 13.01
C GLU A 56 18.21 -23.71 13.03
N GLY A 57 18.45 -22.42 13.31
CA GLY A 57 17.94 -21.31 12.49
C GLY A 57 16.43 -21.04 12.45
N VAL A 58 15.82 -20.59 13.55
CA VAL A 58 14.56 -19.82 13.46
C VAL A 58 14.89 -18.37 13.13
N SER A 59 14.40 -17.87 11.99
CA SER A 59 14.67 -16.49 11.55
C SER A 59 13.76 -15.47 12.24
N SER A 60 14.36 -14.39 12.76
CA SER A 60 13.66 -13.27 13.36
C SER A 60 12.95 -12.43 12.30
N ARG A 61 11.69 -12.75 12.00
CA ARG A 61 10.83 -11.90 11.15
C ARG A 61 10.54 -10.57 11.87
N PRO A 62 10.72 -9.41 11.23
CA PRO A 62 10.32 -8.13 11.81
C PRO A 62 8.79 -8.06 11.94
N LEU A 63 8.29 -7.58 13.09
CA LEU A 63 6.87 -7.47 13.42
C LEU A 63 6.18 -6.26 12.75
N SER A 64 6.60 -5.89 11.53
CA SER A 64 6.24 -4.65 10.85
C SER A 64 4.92 -4.68 10.06
N HIS A 65 4.04 -5.66 10.30
CA HIS A 65 2.82 -5.86 9.51
C HIS A 65 1.51 -6.03 10.30
N SER A 66 1.56 -6.15 11.64
CA SER A 66 0.41 -6.61 12.44
C SER A 66 -0.47 -5.51 13.04
N VAL A 67 -0.08 -4.22 12.98
CA VAL A 67 -0.77 -3.13 13.71
C VAL A 67 -1.19 -1.97 12.80
N ARG A 68 -1.65 -2.27 11.59
CA ARG A 68 -2.51 -1.38 10.78
C ARG A 68 -4.01 -1.71 10.92
N LEU A 69 -4.36 -2.69 11.77
CA LEU A 69 -5.71 -3.27 11.88
C LEU A 69 -6.40 -3.00 13.24
N CYS A 70 -5.93 -2.01 14.01
CA CYS A 70 -6.63 -1.56 15.23
C CYS A 70 -7.69 -0.48 14.96
N GLN A 71 -8.02 -0.24 13.68
CA GLN A 71 -9.22 0.44 13.21
C GLN A 71 -9.74 -0.33 11.99
N THR A 72 -11.08 -0.39 11.86
CA THR A 72 -11.85 -1.27 10.94
C THR A 72 -11.82 -2.77 11.30
N ALA A 73 -12.86 -3.50 10.88
CA ALA A 73 -13.14 -4.90 11.19
C ALA A 73 -13.33 -5.71 9.86
N PRO A 74 -13.60 -7.03 9.87
CA PRO A 74 -13.48 -7.85 8.67
C PRO A 74 -14.60 -7.59 7.64
N SER A 75 -14.21 -7.51 6.36
CA SER A 75 -15.15 -7.33 5.25
C SER A 75 -15.73 -8.67 4.76
N THR A 76 -16.92 -9.02 5.23
CA THR A 76 -17.81 -9.98 4.55
C THR A 76 -18.59 -9.27 3.45
N LYS A 77 -18.41 -9.66 2.19
CA LYS A 77 -19.16 -9.11 1.06
C LYS A 77 -20.33 -10.01 0.65
N GLN A 78 -21.53 -9.46 0.72
CA GLN A 78 -22.63 -9.82 -0.18
C GLN A 78 -22.93 -8.62 -1.08
N THR A 79 -23.45 -8.85 -2.27
CA THR A 79 -23.63 -7.83 -3.31
C THR A 79 -25.01 -7.92 -3.95
N THR A 80 -25.73 -6.80 -3.92
CA THR A 80 -26.81 -6.44 -4.84
C THR A 80 -26.49 -5.06 -5.42
N ALA A 81 -27.03 -4.72 -6.60
CA ALA A 81 -26.55 -3.58 -7.38
C ALA A 81 -27.62 -2.90 -8.24
N THR A 82 -27.53 -1.57 -8.31
CA THR A 82 -28.26 -0.61 -9.15
C THR A 82 -27.45 0.70 -9.14
N THR A 83 -27.35 1.58 -10.13
CA THR A 83 -27.49 1.60 -11.61
C THR A 83 -27.32 3.08 -12.00
N GLY A 84 -26.54 3.40 -13.04
CA GLY A 84 -26.43 4.75 -13.63
C GLY A 84 -25.59 5.78 -12.84
N THR A 85 -25.02 6.85 -13.38
CA THR A 85 -24.51 7.27 -14.72
C THR A 85 -24.39 8.80 -14.66
N GLU A 86 -23.18 9.36 -14.73
CA GLU A 86 -22.71 10.25 -15.81
C GLU A 86 -21.31 10.82 -15.50
N ALA A 87 -20.73 11.60 -16.43
CA ALA A 87 -19.29 11.87 -16.47
C ALA A 87 -18.94 13.34 -16.73
N SER A 88 -17.79 13.79 -16.22
CA SER A 88 -17.10 15.01 -16.68
C SER A 88 -15.58 14.90 -16.48
N THR A 89 -14.80 15.74 -17.16
CA THR A 89 -13.34 15.61 -17.31
C THR A 89 -12.59 16.89 -16.95
N LYS A 90 -11.41 16.78 -16.30
CA LYS A 90 -10.10 17.21 -16.85
C LYS A 90 -8.94 17.19 -15.84
N LYS A 91 -7.77 16.83 -16.38
CA LYS A 91 -6.40 17.33 -16.12
C LYS A 91 -5.90 17.54 -14.67
N THR A 92 -4.96 16.68 -14.30
CA THR A 92 -3.60 17.03 -13.81
C THR A 92 -3.38 18.40 -13.16
N ASP A 93 -3.11 18.40 -11.86
CA ASP A 93 -1.79 18.79 -11.34
C ASP A 93 -1.56 18.18 -9.95
N GLY A 94 -0.33 18.31 -9.40
CA GLY A 94 0.07 17.60 -8.18
C GLY A 94 -0.64 18.10 -6.91
N ALA A 95 -1.39 17.21 -6.24
CA ALA A 95 -2.17 17.54 -5.05
C ALA A 95 -2.02 16.49 -3.93
N ALA A 96 -2.33 16.89 -2.70
CA ALA A 96 -2.49 15.97 -1.57
C ALA A 96 -3.67 15.01 -1.80
N ALA A 97 -3.70 13.90 -1.05
CA ALA A 97 -4.77 12.90 -1.17
C ALA A 97 -6.16 13.55 -1.01
N THR A 98 -7.02 13.37 -2.01
CA THR A 98 -8.38 13.90 -2.00
C THR A 98 -9.17 13.32 -0.82
N PRO A 99 -9.89 14.15 -0.04
CA PRO A 99 -10.72 13.64 1.06
C PRO A 99 -11.81 12.71 0.54
N PRO A 100 -12.22 11.69 1.33
CA PRO A 100 -13.26 10.75 0.93
C PRO A 100 -14.60 11.45 0.70
N ASP A 101 -15.42 10.84 -0.16
CA ASP A 101 -16.78 11.25 -0.47
C ASP A 101 -17.68 11.20 0.79
N VAL A 102 -18.47 12.27 1.01
CA VAL A 102 -19.40 12.41 2.13
C VAL A 102 -20.42 11.29 2.14
N ALA A 103 -20.93 10.85 0.98
CA ALA A 103 -21.88 9.76 0.88
C ALA A 103 -21.28 8.44 1.39
N ARG A 104 -20.02 8.15 1.04
CA ARG A 104 -19.32 6.94 1.50
C ARG A 104 -19.04 6.97 3.01
N VAL A 105 -18.67 8.13 3.55
CA VAL A 105 -18.46 8.29 5.01
C VAL A 105 -19.79 8.12 5.76
N LEU A 106 -20.92 8.55 5.17
CA LEU A 106 -22.26 8.35 5.72
C LEU A 106 -22.69 6.87 5.73
N GLU A 107 -22.45 6.12 4.65
CA GLU A 107 -22.68 4.66 4.61
C GLU A 107 -21.82 3.92 5.65
N GLU A 108 -20.53 4.25 5.72
CA GLU A 108 -19.63 3.71 6.74
C GLU A 108 -20.15 4.01 8.16
N LEU A 109 -20.66 5.23 8.42
CA LEU A 109 -21.26 5.59 9.71
C LEU A 109 -22.55 4.82 10.02
N ARG A 110 -23.44 4.62 9.03
CA ARG A 110 -24.66 3.81 9.21
C ARG A 110 -24.30 2.36 9.57
N SER A 111 -23.29 1.78 8.92
CA SER A 111 -22.80 0.43 9.27
C SER A 111 -22.14 0.36 10.65
N ASP A 112 -21.28 1.33 11.02
CA ASP A 112 -20.68 1.39 12.36
C ASP A 112 -21.75 1.51 13.47
N ALA A 113 -22.77 2.34 13.25
CA ALA A 113 -23.88 2.54 14.17
C ALA A 113 -24.74 1.27 14.37
N ILE A 114 -24.96 0.48 13.31
CA ILE A 114 -25.69 -0.79 13.41
C ILE A 114 -24.85 -1.87 14.11
N VAL A 115 -23.60 -2.06 13.69
CA VAL A 115 -22.78 -3.21 14.13
C VAL A 115 -22.19 -3.02 15.54
N TYR A 116 -21.84 -1.79 15.94
CA TYR A 116 -21.19 -1.53 17.23
C TYR A 116 -22.07 -0.74 18.23
N ARG A 117 -23.29 -0.34 17.83
CA ARG A 117 -24.09 0.71 18.51
C ARG A 117 -23.23 1.93 18.90
N ARG A 118 -22.27 2.32 18.05
CA ARG A 118 -21.24 3.35 18.34
C ARG A 118 -20.68 3.99 17.07
N VAL A 119 -20.41 5.30 17.13
CA VAL A 119 -19.96 6.15 16.03
C VAL A 119 -18.59 6.78 16.33
N GLN A 120 -17.81 7.08 15.28
CA GLN A 120 -16.50 7.73 15.37
C GLN A 120 -16.62 9.25 15.16
N LEU A 121 -16.10 10.03 16.12
CA LEU A 121 -16.10 11.50 16.07
C LEU A 121 -15.36 12.04 14.83
N GLU A 122 -14.29 11.36 14.44
CA GLU A 122 -13.44 11.73 13.31
C GLU A 122 -14.20 11.68 11.98
N LYS A 123 -15.15 10.74 11.83
CA LYS A 123 -16.02 10.62 10.64
C LYS A 123 -17.08 11.72 10.61
N LEU A 124 -17.72 12.02 11.73
CA LEU A 124 -18.66 13.16 11.82
C LEU A 124 -17.97 14.50 11.51
N LYS A 125 -16.73 14.69 11.99
CA LYS A 125 -15.91 15.87 11.66
C LYS A 125 -15.50 15.95 10.19
N GLN A 126 -15.33 14.82 9.50
CA GLN A 126 -15.10 14.81 8.04
C GLN A 126 -16.36 15.24 7.26
N ILE A 127 -17.55 14.81 7.69
CA ILE A 127 -18.83 15.26 7.12
C ILE A 127 -19.05 16.76 7.38
N LEU A 128 -18.83 17.23 8.61
CA LEU A 128 -18.93 18.66 8.98
C LEU A 128 -17.87 19.55 8.30
N ALA A 129 -16.82 18.99 7.70
CA ALA A 129 -15.89 19.75 6.87
C ALA A 129 -16.45 20.09 5.47
N ARG A 130 -17.58 19.48 5.07
CA ARG A 130 -18.30 19.74 3.82
C ARG A 130 -19.83 19.77 4.04
N PRO A 131 -20.35 20.70 4.85
CA PRO A 131 -21.74 20.67 5.30
C PRO A 131 -22.77 20.85 4.17
N LEU A 132 -22.37 21.45 3.05
CA LEU A 132 -23.21 21.66 1.86
C LEU A 132 -23.34 20.40 0.98
N GLU A 133 -22.52 19.37 1.20
CA GLU A 133 -22.58 18.08 0.48
C GLU A 133 -23.44 17.03 1.24
N ILE A 134 -24.09 17.42 2.35
CA ILE A 134 -24.90 16.52 3.17
C ILE A 134 -26.33 16.39 2.58
N PRO A 135 -26.81 15.17 2.25
CA PRO A 135 -28.20 14.96 1.82
C PRO A 135 -29.21 15.34 2.92
N ARG A 136 -30.35 15.96 2.58
CA ARG A 136 -31.35 16.41 3.58
C ARG A 136 -31.90 15.26 4.44
N ASP A 137 -32.04 14.07 3.89
CA ASP A 137 -32.43 12.83 4.58
C ASP A 137 -31.36 12.26 5.52
N ALA A 138 -30.10 12.67 5.38
CA ALA A 138 -29.02 12.26 6.26
C ALA A 138 -29.08 12.96 7.63
N PHE A 139 -29.68 14.14 7.72
CA PHE A 139 -29.65 14.96 8.94
C PHE A 139 -30.35 14.29 10.13
N GLU A 140 -31.47 13.57 9.94
CA GLU A 140 -32.13 12.81 11.02
C GLU A 140 -31.17 11.79 11.67
N PHE A 141 -30.40 11.07 10.83
CA PHE A 141 -29.41 10.10 11.29
C PHE A 141 -28.18 10.77 11.92
N LEU A 142 -27.69 11.88 11.35
CA LEU A 142 -26.55 12.63 11.88
C LEU A 142 -26.87 13.31 13.22
N LEU A 143 -28.10 13.79 13.41
CA LEU A 143 -28.61 14.23 14.70
C LEU A 143 -28.61 13.07 15.70
N ARG A 144 -29.23 11.91 15.38
CA ARG A 144 -29.19 10.73 16.28
C ARG A 144 -27.77 10.23 16.59
N CYS A 145 -26.81 10.38 15.67
CA CYS A 145 -25.40 10.09 15.95
C CYS A 145 -24.83 10.93 17.11
N CYS A 146 -25.39 12.12 17.38
CA CYS A 146 -24.99 12.99 18.49
C CYS A 146 -25.62 12.59 19.83
N GLY A 147 -26.45 11.55 19.89
CA GLY A 147 -26.92 10.94 21.14
C GLY A 147 -25.94 9.89 21.69
N ASN A 148 -26.49 8.78 22.19
CA ASN A 148 -25.73 7.71 22.84
C ASN A 148 -24.70 7.00 21.94
N LEU A 149 -24.82 7.10 20.62
CA LEU A 149 -23.86 6.54 19.66
C LEU A 149 -22.45 7.15 19.79
N LEU A 150 -22.31 8.38 20.31
CA LEU A 150 -21.01 8.97 20.67
C LEU A 150 -20.62 8.63 22.12
N CYS A 151 -20.58 7.34 22.46
CA CYS A 151 -20.34 6.83 23.82
C CYS A 151 -19.05 7.38 24.47
N SER A 152 -18.05 7.68 23.64
CA SER A 152 -16.68 8.12 24.00
C SER A 152 -16.53 9.61 24.27
N GLU A 153 -17.48 10.43 23.84
CA GLU A 153 -17.33 11.89 23.85
C GLU A 153 -18.20 12.52 24.96
N THR A 154 -17.79 13.70 25.42
CA THR A 154 -18.51 14.44 26.48
C THR A 154 -19.85 14.99 25.98
N ILE A 155 -20.82 15.11 26.88
CA ILE A 155 -22.15 15.68 26.62
C ILE A 155 -22.04 17.03 25.91
N GLU A 156 -21.17 17.93 26.40
CA GLU A 156 -20.91 19.22 25.75
C GLU A 156 -20.44 19.11 24.29
N THR A 157 -19.67 18.06 23.95
CA THR A 157 -19.13 17.85 22.60
C THR A 157 -20.21 17.28 21.69
N ARG A 158 -21.04 16.37 22.21
CA ARG A 158 -22.22 15.85 21.54
C ARG A 158 -23.23 16.95 21.22
N MET A 159 -23.55 17.81 22.18
CA MET A 159 -24.46 18.94 22.00
C MET A 159 -23.91 19.93 20.96
N ARG A 160 -22.62 20.31 21.04
CA ARG A 160 -21.98 21.17 20.03
C ARG A 160 -22.01 20.59 18.60
N LEU A 161 -22.00 19.27 18.44
CA LEU A 161 -22.17 18.62 17.12
C LEU A 161 -23.65 18.65 16.69
N CYS A 162 -24.58 18.41 17.62
CA CYS A 162 -26.01 18.48 17.39
C CYS A 162 -26.44 19.89 16.93
N GLU A 163 -25.96 20.93 17.63
CA GLU A 163 -26.12 22.35 17.27
C GLU A 163 -25.59 22.65 15.86
N GLN A 164 -24.42 22.10 15.49
CA GLN A 164 -23.84 22.28 14.15
C GLN A 164 -24.67 21.59 13.06
N PHE A 165 -25.09 20.34 13.25
CA PHE A 165 -25.99 19.67 12.28
C PHE A 165 -27.37 20.35 12.21
N TRP A 166 -27.90 20.86 13.33
CA TRP A 166 -29.15 21.61 13.37
C TRP A 166 -29.04 22.93 12.61
N PHE A 167 -27.94 23.67 12.76
CA PHE A 167 -27.68 24.89 12.01
C PHE A 167 -27.58 24.64 10.49
N TYR A 168 -26.89 23.56 10.07
CA TYR A 168 -26.73 23.24 8.65
C TYR A 168 -27.97 22.62 7.98
N LEU A 169 -28.97 22.18 8.75
CA LEU A 169 -30.26 21.71 8.22
C LEU A 169 -31.06 22.84 7.54
N GLY A 170 -30.91 24.08 8.03
CA GLY A 170 -31.60 25.26 7.51
C GLY A 170 -33.02 25.49 8.08
N PRO A 171 -33.78 26.45 7.52
CA PRO A 171 -34.94 27.06 8.18
C PRO A 171 -36.25 26.23 8.16
N GLU A 172 -36.26 25.01 7.61
CA GLU A 172 -37.48 24.21 7.42
C GLU A 172 -37.37 22.79 8.05
N PRO A 173 -37.18 22.68 9.38
CA PRO A 173 -37.08 21.40 10.06
C PRO A 173 -38.41 20.62 10.06
N GLN A 174 -38.39 19.46 9.41
CA GLN A 174 -39.51 18.52 9.37
C GLN A 174 -39.78 17.87 10.75
N PRO A 175 -41.00 17.36 11.03
CA PRO A 175 -41.34 16.74 12.32
C PRO A 175 -40.38 15.62 12.76
N GLN A 176 -39.86 14.83 11.82
CA GLN A 176 -38.86 13.78 12.10
C GLN A 176 -37.54 14.35 12.66
N HIS A 177 -37.15 15.56 12.25
CA HIS A 177 -35.94 16.23 12.73
C HIS A 177 -36.14 16.74 14.16
N TRP A 178 -37.32 17.28 14.47
CA TRP A 178 -37.69 17.64 15.86
C TRP A 178 -37.77 16.42 16.77
N LYS A 179 -38.36 15.31 16.32
CA LYS A 179 -38.35 14.02 17.05
C LYS A 179 -36.92 13.52 17.31
N ALA A 180 -36.02 13.65 16.33
CA ALA A 180 -34.61 13.31 16.51
C ALA A 180 -33.87 14.28 17.46
N LEU A 181 -34.13 15.59 17.40
CA LEU A 181 -33.56 16.58 18.31
C LEU A 181 -33.96 16.31 19.76
N LEU A 182 -35.26 16.10 20.02
CA LEU A 182 -35.78 15.75 21.34
C LEU A 182 -35.19 14.43 21.85
N GLN A 183 -35.05 13.41 20.99
CA GLN A 183 -34.35 12.18 21.35
C GLN A 183 -32.90 12.46 21.81
N VAL A 184 -32.16 13.30 21.09
CA VAL A 184 -30.77 13.65 21.44
C VAL A 184 -30.71 14.48 22.72
N TYR A 185 -31.66 15.39 22.95
CA TYR A 185 -31.76 16.17 24.19
C TYR A 185 -31.98 15.25 25.39
N ARG A 186 -32.85 14.23 25.26
CA ARG A 186 -33.03 13.19 26.29
C ARG A 186 -31.75 12.40 26.54
N GLU A 187 -31.11 11.89 25.48
CA GLU A 187 -29.90 11.05 25.57
C GLU A 187 -28.65 11.80 26.06
N ASN A 188 -28.68 13.13 26.06
CA ASN A 188 -27.62 14.01 26.55
C ASN A 188 -28.01 14.80 27.80
N GLU A 189 -29.15 14.50 28.43
CA GLU A 189 -29.69 15.18 29.63
C GLU A 189 -29.74 16.72 29.50
N HIS A 190 -30.08 17.22 28.30
CA HIS A 190 -30.12 18.66 27.99
C HIS A 190 -31.40 19.33 28.50
N SER A 191 -31.23 20.40 29.29
CA SER A 191 -32.31 21.13 29.95
C SER A 191 -33.23 21.88 28.98
N ILE A 192 -34.55 21.75 29.14
CA ILE A 192 -35.54 22.57 28.42
C ILE A 192 -36.25 23.47 29.44
N THR A 193 -36.04 24.78 29.35
CA THR A 193 -36.49 25.76 30.35
C THR A 193 -37.72 26.57 29.96
N ASP A 194 -38.20 26.44 28.72
CA ASP A 194 -39.37 27.15 28.19
C ASP A 194 -40.03 26.26 27.13
N VAL A 195 -40.99 25.45 27.56
CA VAL A 195 -41.78 24.59 26.67
C VAL A 195 -42.66 25.39 25.71
N PRO A 196 -43.38 26.45 26.14
CA PRO A 196 -44.12 27.33 25.23
C PRO A 196 -43.27 27.88 24.07
N ALA A 197 -42.11 28.49 24.34
CA ALA A 197 -41.24 29.05 23.31
C ALA A 197 -40.66 27.98 22.38
N LEU A 198 -40.38 26.77 22.90
CA LEU A 198 -39.97 25.64 22.08
C LEU A 198 -41.08 25.20 21.12
N LEU A 199 -42.33 25.12 21.59
CA LEU A 199 -43.49 24.79 20.75
C LEU A 199 -43.80 25.89 19.73
N GLU A 200 -43.67 27.17 20.09
CA GLU A 200 -43.76 28.28 19.13
C GLU A 200 -42.70 28.17 18.02
N SER A 201 -41.46 27.78 18.36
CA SER A 201 -40.38 27.56 17.38
C SER A 201 -40.61 26.38 16.43
N MET A 202 -41.49 25.44 16.80
CA MET A 202 -41.92 24.32 15.96
C MET A 202 -43.10 24.68 15.04
N GLY A 203 -43.72 25.86 15.22
CA GLY A 203 -44.83 26.35 14.41
C GLY A 203 -46.16 25.63 14.68
N THR A 204 -47.06 25.61 13.69
CA THR A 204 -48.35 24.92 13.79
C THR A 204 -48.18 23.40 13.63
N ILE A 205 -47.69 22.75 14.68
CA ILE A 205 -47.72 21.29 14.80
C ILE A 205 -49.19 20.84 14.81
N GLU A 206 -49.53 19.81 14.03
CA GLU A 206 -50.84 19.14 14.11
C GLU A 206 -50.98 18.34 15.42
N LYS A 207 -52.03 17.51 15.58
CA LYS A 207 -52.20 16.61 16.75
C LYS A 207 -51.20 15.43 16.74
N ASP A 208 -49.91 15.67 16.53
CA ASP A 208 -48.84 14.66 16.56
C ASP A 208 -48.52 14.25 18.01
N ALA A 209 -49.26 13.26 18.50
CA ALA A 209 -49.10 12.69 19.82
C ALA A 209 -47.68 12.15 20.09
N GLU A 210 -46.91 11.79 19.05
CA GLU A 210 -45.55 11.30 19.25
C GLU A 210 -44.55 12.41 19.55
N LEU A 211 -44.72 13.60 18.95
CA LEU A 211 -43.85 14.73 19.25
C LEU A 211 -44.07 15.22 20.69
N TYR A 212 -45.33 15.29 21.13
CA TYR A 212 -45.66 15.57 22.53
C TYR A 212 -45.13 14.47 23.48
N ARG A 213 -45.24 13.18 23.12
CA ARG A 213 -44.64 12.07 23.89
C ARG A 213 -43.10 12.20 23.97
N ALA A 214 -42.44 12.56 22.88
CA ALA A 214 -40.99 12.76 22.86
C ALA A 214 -40.55 13.92 23.75
N LEU A 215 -41.23 15.07 23.66
CA LEU A 215 -41.02 16.24 24.51
C LEU A 215 -41.23 15.90 25.99
N PHE A 216 -42.32 15.23 26.31
CA PHE A 216 -42.62 14.75 27.67
C PHE A 216 -41.53 13.81 28.20
N ALA A 217 -40.96 12.96 27.35
CA ALA A 217 -39.85 12.08 27.70
C ALA A 217 -38.50 12.81 27.87
N THR A 218 -38.29 13.97 27.24
CA THR A 218 -37.08 14.79 27.51
C THR A 218 -37.12 15.43 28.90
N LEU A 219 -38.29 15.93 29.30
CA LEU A 219 -38.53 16.55 30.62
C LEU A 219 -38.48 15.51 31.74
N ALA A 220 -39.03 14.31 31.48
CA ALA A 220 -38.95 13.18 32.41
C ALA A 220 -37.51 12.74 32.70
N GLU A 221 -36.59 12.81 31.73
CA GLU A 221 -35.18 12.45 31.96
C GLU A 221 -34.42 13.52 32.78
N GLN A 222 -34.96 14.73 32.89
CA GLN A 222 -34.48 15.78 33.80
C GLN A 222 -35.13 15.68 35.19
N GLY A 223 -36.37 15.19 35.26
CA GLY A 223 -37.20 15.20 36.48
C GLY A 223 -37.96 16.51 36.70
N ASP A 224 -38.18 17.31 35.65
CA ASP A 224 -38.88 18.59 35.77
C ASP A 224 -40.41 18.40 35.91
N LEU A 225 -40.84 18.16 37.14
CA LEU A 225 -42.26 17.93 37.46
C LEU A 225 -43.18 19.12 37.12
N PRO A 226 -42.77 20.40 37.23
CA PRO A 226 -43.52 21.55 36.73
C PRO A 226 -43.81 21.50 35.21
N GLU A 227 -42.78 21.43 34.36
CA GLU A 227 -42.95 21.45 32.90
C GLU A 227 -43.62 20.16 32.39
N MET A 228 -43.36 19.02 33.04
CA MET A 228 -44.13 17.80 32.79
C MET A 228 -45.63 18.00 33.04
N LYS A 229 -46.03 18.66 34.13
CA LYS A 229 -47.46 18.93 34.40
C LYS A 229 -48.06 19.85 33.33
N LEU A 230 -47.32 20.86 32.89
CA LEU A 230 -47.73 21.74 31.79
C LEU A 230 -47.95 20.97 30.47
N VAL A 231 -46.99 20.15 30.05
CA VAL A 231 -47.13 19.31 28.84
C VAL A 231 -48.30 18.33 28.96
N ARG A 232 -48.44 17.63 30.08
CA ARG A 232 -49.57 16.72 30.35
C ARG A 232 -50.92 17.44 30.20
N ASP A 233 -51.04 18.64 30.77
CA ASP A 233 -52.28 19.41 30.74
C ASP A 233 -52.57 19.99 29.33
N MET A 234 -51.55 20.20 28.51
CA MET A 234 -51.70 20.49 27.08
C MET A 234 -52.15 19.24 26.29
N MET A 235 -51.60 18.06 26.58
CA MET A 235 -52.04 16.80 25.95
C MET A 235 -53.52 16.52 26.22
N LEU A 236 -53.98 16.75 27.47
CA LEU A 236 -55.40 16.63 27.84
C LEU A 236 -56.29 17.64 27.11
N LYS A 237 -55.87 18.92 26.98
CA LYS A 237 -56.60 19.95 26.22
C LYS A 237 -56.70 19.64 24.72
N LEU A 238 -55.75 18.88 24.18
CA LEU A 238 -55.75 18.43 22.79
C LEU A 238 -56.50 17.10 22.57
N GLU A 239 -57.15 16.57 23.62
CA GLU A 239 -57.90 15.30 23.62
C GLU A 239 -57.02 14.06 23.33
N MET A 240 -55.72 14.13 23.63
CA MET A 240 -54.80 13.01 23.42
C MET A 240 -54.85 12.02 24.60
N PRO A 241 -55.03 10.70 24.35
CA PRO A 241 -55.19 9.71 25.42
C PRO A 241 -53.89 9.44 26.17
N LEU A 242 -54.00 9.25 27.49
CA LEU A 242 -52.88 8.81 28.34
C LEU A 242 -52.63 7.31 28.10
N THR A 243 -51.72 6.99 27.18
CA THR A 243 -51.31 5.60 26.90
C THR A 243 -50.38 5.04 27.97
N VAL A 244 -50.18 3.72 27.96
CA VAL A 244 -49.18 3.02 28.81
C VAL A 244 -47.80 3.70 28.72
N GLU A 245 -47.41 4.12 27.51
CA GLU A 245 -46.12 4.78 27.24
C GLU A 245 -46.00 6.12 27.99
N VAL A 246 -47.06 6.93 27.99
CA VAL A 246 -47.09 8.23 28.69
C VAL A 246 -47.02 8.01 30.20
N LEU A 247 -47.71 7.00 30.73
CA LEU A 247 -47.69 6.65 32.15
C LEU A 247 -46.32 6.07 32.58
N ASN A 248 -45.66 5.28 31.73
CA ASN A 248 -44.28 4.84 31.93
C ASN A 248 -43.30 6.03 31.95
N VAL A 249 -43.49 7.03 31.09
CA VAL A 249 -42.72 8.29 31.11
C VAL A 249 -42.98 9.10 32.40
N MET A 250 -44.20 9.10 32.94
CA MET A 250 -44.48 9.69 34.26
C MET A 250 -43.74 8.97 35.39
N ILE A 251 -43.66 7.63 35.37
CA ILE A 251 -42.88 6.86 36.35
C ILE A 251 -41.39 7.24 36.25
N ARG A 252 -40.84 7.35 35.03
CA ARG A 252 -39.45 7.80 34.82
C ARG A 252 -39.22 9.21 35.39
N GLY A 253 -40.11 10.16 35.11
CA GLY A 253 -40.00 11.54 35.60
C GLY A 253 -40.07 11.66 37.12
N ASN A 254 -41.07 11.03 37.75
CA ASN A 254 -41.21 11.01 39.19
C ASN A 254 -40.02 10.28 39.85
N GLY A 255 -39.55 9.16 39.27
CA GLY A 255 -38.36 8.42 39.73
C GLY A 255 -37.02 9.15 39.50
N ARG A 256 -36.95 10.06 38.53
CA ARG A 256 -35.83 11.01 38.33
C ARG A 256 -35.83 12.11 39.38
N ALA A 257 -37.00 12.63 39.74
CA ALA A 257 -37.18 13.63 40.80
C ALA A 257 -37.07 13.06 42.23
N GLY A 258 -37.18 11.73 42.41
CA GLY A 258 -37.21 11.07 43.71
C GLY A 258 -38.61 11.01 44.37
N ASP A 259 -39.66 11.35 43.62
CA ASP A 259 -41.04 11.38 44.08
C ASP A 259 -41.70 9.99 43.98
N LEU A 260 -41.42 9.14 44.98
CA LEU A 260 -41.98 7.79 45.06
C LEU A 260 -43.51 7.78 45.28
N ASP A 261 -44.05 8.79 45.96
CA ASP A 261 -45.50 8.93 46.16
C ASP A 261 -46.19 9.30 44.84
N GLY A 262 -45.56 10.17 44.04
CA GLY A 262 -45.94 10.44 42.65
C GLY A 262 -45.86 9.20 41.75
N VAL A 263 -44.86 8.33 41.91
CA VAL A 263 -44.81 7.03 41.22
C VAL A 263 -46.01 6.15 41.62
N GLN A 264 -46.31 6.06 42.92
CA GLN A 264 -47.44 5.28 43.43
C GLN A 264 -48.79 5.79 42.89
N MET A 265 -49.01 7.11 42.87
CA MET A 265 -50.20 7.75 42.30
C MET A 265 -50.37 7.43 40.80
N VAL A 266 -49.28 7.30 40.04
CA VAL A 266 -49.35 6.89 38.62
C VAL A 266 -49.78 5.43 38.47
N LEU A 267 -49.31 4.53 39.33
CA LEU A 267 -49.76 3.13 39.35
C LEU A 267 -51.24 3.01 39.73
N GLU A 268 -51.70 3.81 40.68
CA GLU A 268 -53.12 3.90 41.04
C GLU A 268 -53.96 4.42 39.86
N THR A 269 -53.45 5.43 39.14
CA THR A 269 -54.07 5.95 37.90
C THR A 269 -54.14 4.88 36.81
N MET A 270 -53.09 4.08 36.61
CA MET A 270 -53.11 2.91 35.70
C MET A 270 -54.19 1.91 36.11
N SER A 271 -54.28 1.59 37.41
CA SER A 271 -55.27 0.63 37.91
C SER A 271 -56.73 1.12 37.73
N ALA A 272 -56.99 2.40 37.99
CA ALA A 272 -58.31 3.02 37.82
C ALA A 272 -58.72 3.10 36.33
N GLY A 273 -57.75 3.25 35.42
CA GLY A 273 -57.96 3.17 33.98
C GLY A 273 -58.11 1.75 33.41
N ASN A 274 -58.06 0.70 34.25
CA ASN A 274 -57.93 -0.71 33.83
C ASN A 274 -56.72 -0.99 32.91
N VAL A 275 -55.64 -0.20 33.06
CA VAL A 275 -54.42 -0.32 32.25
C VAL A 275 -53.43 -1.24 32.96
N SER A 276 -53.11 -2.39 32.34
CA SER A 276 -52.16 -3.35 32.90
C SER A 276 -50.71 -2.89 32.77
N ALA A 277 -49.95 -2.98 33.88
CA ALA A 277 -48.51 -2.74 33.88
C ALA A 277 -47.78 -3.73 32.96
N ASN A 278 -46.92 -3.21 32.08
CA ASN A 278 -46.17 -3.99 31.11
C ASN A 278 -44.70 -4.16 31.54
N GLY A 279 -43.90 -4.84 30.71
CA GLY A 279 -42.46 -5.05 30.96
C GLY A 279 -41.66 -3.76 31.13
N GLU A 280 -42.04 -2.69 30.43
CA GLU A 280 -41.43 -1.36 30.57
C GLU A 280 -41.82 -0.71 31.90
N THR A 281 -43.09 -0.83 32.32
CA THR A 281 -43.56 -0.34 33.62
C THR A 281 -42.72 -0.96 34.75
N TYR A 282 -42.47 -2.27 34.70
CA TYR A 282 -41.57 -2.92 35.67
C TYR A 282 -40.11 -2.45 35.55
N GLY A 283 -39.62 -2.14 34.34
CA GLY A 283 -38.29 -1.57 34.12
C GLY A 283 -38.12 -0.19 34.75
N GLU A 284 -39.03 0.75 34.46
CA GLU A 284 -39.01 2.10 35.02
C GLU A 284 -39.17 2.09 36.56
N LEU A 285 -40.04 1.20 37.09
CA LEU A 285 -40.17 1.02 38.54
C LEU A 285 -38.88 0.49 39.19
N MET A 286 -38.22 -0.51 38.59
CA MET A 286 -36.94 -1.01 39.10
C MET A 286 -35.85 0.07 39.04
N ILE A 287 -35.84 0.89 37.98
CA ILE A 287 -34.90 2.01 37.84
C ILE A 287 -35.14 3.07 38.92
N ALA A 288 -36.39 3.47 39.15
CA ALA A 288 -36.75 4.42 40.21
C ALA A 288 -36.36 3.89 41.61
N PHE A 289 -36.72 2.64 41.94
CA PHE A 289 -36.37 2.04 43.23
C PHE A 289 -34.86 1.85 43.41
N LEU A 290 -34.09 1.56 42.35
CA LEU A 290 -32.63 1.44 42.41
C LEU A 290 -31.94 2.80 42.55
N ARG A 291 -32.51 3.86 41.97
CA ARG A 291 -32.05 5.24 42.13
C ARG A 291 -32.24 5.73 43.57
N ASP A 292 -33.32 5.35 44.23
CA ASP A 292 -33.56 5.64 45.67
C ASP A 292 -32.75 4.72 46.62
N GLY A 293 -32.26 3.58 46.11
CA GLY A 293 -31.38 2.67 46.86
C GLY A 293 -32.09 1.47 47.51
N MET A 294 -33.37 1.24 47.19
CA MET A 294 -34.16 0.06 47.58
C MET A 294 -33.70 -1.23 46.86
N THR A 295 -32.42 -1.54 46.98
CA THR A 295 -31.71 -2.58 46.22
C THR A 295 -32.34 -3.97 46.39
N ASP A 296 -32.76 -4.33 47.60
CA ASP A 296 -33.34 -5.65 47.89
C ASP A 296 -34.74 -5.81 47.26
N ARG A 297 -35.51 -4.71 47.16
CA ARG A 297 -36.80 -4.67 46.46
C ARG A 297 -36.62 -4.87 44.96
N VAL A 298 -35.58 -4.24 44.39
CA VAL A 298 -35.19 -4.41 42.98
C VAL A 298 -34.71 -5.85 42.73
N LEU A 299 -33.85 -6.41 43.59
CA LEU A 299 -33.36 -7.78 43.48
C LEU A 299 -34.50 -8.82 43.55
N LYS A 300 -35.54 -8.56 44.35
CA LYS A 300 -36.77 -9.35 44.37
C LYS A 300 -37.55 -9.22 43.06
N LEU A 301 -37.81 -8.01 42.59
CA LEU A 301 -38.53 -7.74 41.34
C LEU A 301 -37.81 -8.31 40.10
N VAL A 302 -36.48 -8.28 40.06
CA VAL A 302 -35.64 -8.93 39.04
C VAL A 302 -35.87 -10.45 39.02
N ARG A 303 -36.03 -11.09 40.18
CA ARG A 303 -36.34 -12.54 40.26
C ARG A 303 -37.78 -12.89 39.90
N GLU A 304 -38.74 -12.00 40.18
CA GLU A 304 -40.18 -12.24 39.97
C GLU A 304 -40.70 -11.81 38.59
N LYS A 305 -40.07 -10.79 37.96
CA LYS A 305 -40.52 -10.14 36.71
C LYS A 305 -39.40 -9.88 35.70
N GLY A 306 -38.15 -10.24 35.98
CA GLY A 306 -36.99 -9.90 35.14
C GLY A 306 -37.10 -10.36 33.68
N SER A 307 -37.77 -11.48 33.41
CA SER A 307 -38.03 -11.98 32.04
C SER A 307 -39.00 -11.13 31.21
N GLN A 308 -39.55 -10.05 31.78
CA GLN A 308 -40.39 -9.07 31.08
C GLN A 308 -39.64 -7.78 30.72
N LEU A 309 -38.41 -7.59 31.21
CA LEU A 309 -37.60 -6.39 30.96
C LEU A 309 -37.08 -6.33 29.52
N LYS A 310 -36.93 -5.11 28.98
CA LYS A 310 -36.19 -4.88 27.74
C LYS A 310 -34.68 -4.82 28.00
N GLU A 311 -33.87 -5.11 26.98
CA GLU A 311 -32.40 -5.01 27.04
C GLU A 311 -31.93 -3.66 27.60
N ASP A 312 -32.48 -2.57 27.09
CA ASP A 312 -32.11 -1.20 27.48
C ASP A 312 -32.37 -0.93 28.97
N HIS A 313 -33.47 -1.48 29.53
CA HIS A 313 -33.76 -1.42 30.97
C HIS A 313 -32.76 -2.23 31.79
N VAL A 314 -32.38 -3.42 31.34
CA VAL A 314 -31.37 -4.25 32.02
C VAL A 314 -30.00 -3.56 32.00
N LEU A 315 -29.67 -2.84 30.92
CA LEU A 315 -28.41 -2.09 30.79
C LEU A 315 -28.38 -0.84 31.69
N GLU A 316 -29.47 -0.05 31.75
CA GLU A 316 -29.55 1.09 32.69
C GLU A 316 -29.50 0.60 34.16
N LEU A 317 -30.20 -0.49 34.47
CA LEU A 317 -30.14 -1.14 35.78
C LEU A 317 -28.74 -1.66 36.12
N LEU A 318 -27.98 -2.18 35.14
CA LEU A 318 -26.59 -2.59 35.36
C LEU A 318 -25.70 -1.39 35.71
N GLU A 319 -25.76 -0.28 34.97
CA GLU A 319 -24.97 0.92 35.28
C GLU A 319 -25.33 1.49 36.68
N LEU A 320 -26.62 1.57 37.01
CA LEU A 320 -27.11 2.02 38.32
C LEU A 320 -26.73 1.07 39.47
N ALA A 321 -26.82 -0.24 39.28
CA ALA A 321 -26.44 -1.24 40.28
C ALA A 321 -24.94 -1.21 40.55
N VAL A 322 -24.15 -0.99 39.51
CA VAL A 322 -22.68 -0.90 39.55
C VAL A 322 -22.21 0.38 40.24
N ASP A 323 -22.91 1.51 40.09
CA ASP A 323 -22.55 2.77 40.74
C ASP A 323 -23.12 2.92 42.17
N LYS A 324 -24.44 2.82 42.34
CA LYS A 324 -25.11 3.08 43.62
C LYS A 324 -25.09 1.89 44.57
N ALA A 325 -25.58 0.73 44.11
CA ALA A 325 -25.76 -0.43 44.99
C ALA A 325 -24.45 -1.17 45.31
N LYS A 326 -23.55 -1.29 44.33
CA LYS A 326 -22.27 -2.03 44.39
C LYS A 326 -22.41 -3.50 44.83
N GLN A 327 -23.62 -4.06 44.72
CA GLN A 327 -23.91 -5.45 45.06
C GLN A 327 -23.60 -6.37 43.87
N PRO A 328 -22.59 -7.27 43.95
CA PRO A 328 -22.30 -8.22 42.88
C PRO A 328 -23.42 -9.25 42.67
N GLU A 329 -24.31 -9.46 43.65
CA GLU A 329 -25.51 -10.30 43.46
C GLU A 329 -26.53 -9.70 42.49
N LEU A 330 -26.80 -8.40 42.58
CA LEU A 330 -27.71 -7.72 41.64
C LEU A 330 -27.10 -7.66 40.24
N VAL A 331 -25.80 -7.39 40.13
CA VAL A 331 -25.10 -7.41 38.83
C VAL A 331 -25.14 -8.81 38.18
N ARG A 332 -24.86 -9.88 38.94
CA ARG A 332 -25.00 -11.26 38.44
C ARG A 332 -26.43 -11.67 38.12
N ALA A 333 -27.43 -11.11 38.81
CA ALA A 333 -28.84 -11.36 38.51
C ALA A 333 -29.28 -10.66 37.22
N LEU A 334 -28.86 -9.41 37.00
CA LEU A 334 -29.15 -8.63 35.80
C LEU A 334 -28.41 -9.17 34.56
N LEU A 335 -27.13 -9.55 34.69
CA LEU A 335 -26.38 -10.19 33.59
C LEU A 335 -27.09 -11.45 33.08
N LYS A 336 -27.70 -12.26 33.96
CA LYS A 336 -28.49 -13.46 33.58
C LYS A 336 -29.79 -13.17 32.81
N LEU A 337 -30.21 -11.92 32.68
CA LEU A 337 -31.36 -11.52 31.87
C LEU A 337 -30.97 -11.08 30.44
N LEU A 338 -29.69 -10.87 30.16
CA LEU A 338 -29.22 -10.55 28.81
C LEU A 338 -29.15 -11.82 27.94
N PRO A 339 -29.31 -11.72 26.61
CA PRO A 339 -29.11 -12.83 25.68
C PRO A 339 -27.74 -13.51 25.86
N GLY A 340 -27.72 -14.85 25.79
CA GLY A 340 -26.49 -15.65 25.96
C GLY A 340 -25.36 -15.24 25.00
N GLU A 341 -25.71 -14.84 23.78
CA GLU A 341 -24.79 -14.31 22.76
C GLU A 341 -23.97 -13.09 23.24
N MET A 342 -24.48 -12.30 24.19
CA MET A 342 -23.77 -11.14 24.76
C MET A 342 -22.72 -11.52 25.81
N ILE A 343 -22.69 -12.78 26.26
CA ILE A 343 -21.95 -13.25 27.44
C ILE A 343 -21.07 -14.47 27.13
N GLU A 344 -21.64 -15.51 26.51
CA GLU A 344 -21.03 -16.84 26.36
C GLU A 344 -19.78 -16.84 25.47
N ASP A 345 -19.71 -15.90 24.52
CA ASP A 345 -18.62 -15.77 23.54
C ASP A 345 -17.25 -15.38 24.16
N GLY A 346 -17.21 -15.11 25.48
CA GLY A 346 -16.01 -14.75 26.27
C GLY A 346 -15.39 -13.38 25.93
N ARG A 347 -15.81 -12.78 24.82
CA ARG A 347 -15.46 -11.43 24.37
C ARG A 347 -16.43 -10.41 24.95
N ILE A 348 -15.97 -9.17 25.12
CA ILE A 348 -16.83 -8.08 25.59
C ILE A 348 -17.70 -7.61 24.41
N HIS A 349 -18.98 -7.99 24.42
CA HIS A 349 -19.97 -7.61 23.41
C HIS A 349 -20.05 -6.07 23.23
N PRO A 350 -20.24 -5.52 22.01
CA PRO A 350 -20.17 -4.08 21.76
C PRO A 350 -21.06 -3.22 22.67
N VAL A 351 -22.24 -3.72 23.02
CA VAL A 351 -23.17 -3.02 23.94
C VAL A 351 -22.61 -2.93 25.36
N LEU A 352 -22.09 -4.04 25.92
CA LEU A 352 -21.41 -4.06 27.22
C LEU A 352 -20.11 -3.26 27.22
N ARG A 353 -19.40 -3.22 26.09
CA ARG A 353 -18.26 -2.34 25.88
C ARG A 353 -18.67 -0.86 26.04
N ASN A 354 -19.82 -0.46 25.48
CA ASN A 354 -20.28 0.92 25.55
C ASN A 354 -20.72 1.34 26.96
N THR A 355 -21.30 0.44 27.78
CA THR A 355 -21.58 0.73 29.20
C THR A 355 -20.30 0.84 30.03
N LEU A 356 -19.30 -0.01 29.79
CA LEU A 356 -17.97 0.12 30.40
C LEU A 356 -17.28 1.45 30.00
N SER A 357 -17.41 1.89 28.73
CA SER A 357 -16.97 3.22 28.28
C SER A 357 -17.70 4.36 29.02
N ALA A 358 -19.01 4.21 29.27
CA ALA A 358 -19.80 5.19 30.02
C ALA A 358 -19.31 5.32 31.47
N LEU A 359 -19.12 4.19 32.17
CA LEU A 359 -18.61 4.18 33.54
C LEU A 359 -17.22 4.84 33.66
N ILE A 360 -16.34 4.68 32.67
CA ILE A 360 -15.04 5.40 32.60
C ILE A 360 -15.27 6.91 32.46
N ARG A 361 -16.15 7.34 31.55
CA ARG A 361 -16.49 8.76 31.31
C ARG A 361 -17.14 9.43 32.52
N HIS A 362 -17.93 8.71 33.32
CA HIS A 362 -18.49 9.17 34.60
C HIS A 362 -17.51 9.01 35.79
N GLY A 363 -16.27 8.57 35.57
CA GLY A 363 -15.24 8.40 36.60
C GLY A 363 -15.50 7.25 37.59
N ARG A 364 -16.43 6.34 37.29
CA ARG A 364 -16.88 5.24 38.16
C ARG A 364 -15.99 4.00 38.02
N TYR A 365 -14.67 4.17 38.18
CA TYR A 365 -13.66 3.15 37.88
C TYR A 365 -13.83 1.84 38.68
N GLU A 366 -14.11 1.91 39.99
CA GLU A 366 -14.35 0.71 40.81
C GLU A 366 -15.58 -0.08 40.32
N GLY A 367 -16.59 0.63 39.79
CA GLY A 367 -17.78 0.02 39.20
C GLY A 367 -17.48 -0.67 37.87
N MET A 368 -16.74 0.00 36.98
CA MET A 368 -16.21 -0.60 35.74
C MET A 368 -15.42 -1.88 36.02
N LEU A 369 -14.59 -1.90 37.08
CA LEU A 369 -13.84 -3.08 37.51
C LEU A 369 -14.75 -4.19 38.07
N LEU A 370 -15.83 -3.86 38.79
CA LEU A 370 -16.81 -4.84 39.28
C LEU A 370 -17.56 -5.49 38.11
N LEU A 371 -18.12 -4.69 37.19
CA LEU A 371 -18.85 -5.20 36.03
C LEU A 371 -17.96 -6.10 35.16
N LEU A 372 -16.74 -5.65 34.86
CA LEU A 372 -15.74 -6.43 34.11
C LEU A 372 -15.27 -7.69 34.86
N GLY A 373 -15.33 -7.69 36.19
CA GLY A 373 -15.01 -8.83 37.05
C GLY A 373 -16.06 -9.95 36.96
N GLU A 374 -17.34 -9.60 36.86
CA GLU A 374 -18.47 -10.54 36.79
C GLU A 374 -18.74 -11.10 35.38
N LEU A 375 -18.19 -10.49 34.31
CA LEU A 375 -18.19 -11.09 32.97
C LEU A 375 -17.32 -12.37 32.94
N PRO A 376 -17.64 -13.38 32.10
CA PRO A 376 -16.82 -14.59 32.00
C PRO A 376 -15.38 -14.31 31.57
N VAL A 377 -14.46 -15.21 31.93
CA VAL A 377 -13.05 -15.16 31.52
C VAL A 377 -12.94 -15.52 30.03
N PRO A 378 -12.19 -14.75 29.21
CA PRO A 378 -12.11 -14.98 27.77
C PRO A 378 -11.45 -16.32 27.42
N GLN A 379 -12.11 -17.11 26.56
CA GLN A 379 -11.57 -18.36 26.03
C GLN A 379 -10.98 -18.14 24.64
N PHE A 380 -9.68 -17.87 24.58
CA PHE A 380 -8.99 -17.64 23.30
C PHE A 380 -8.67 -18.95 22.57
N ARG A 381 -8.96 -19.02 21.27
CA ARG A 381 -8.48 -20.08 20.39
C ARG A 381 -7.00 -19.85 20.05
N ALA A 382 -6.26 -20.91 19.70
CA ALA A 382 -4.80 -20.86 19.52
C ALA A 382 -4.25 -19.85 18.47
N ASN A 383 -5.11 -19.30 17.60
CA ASN A 383 -4.77 -18.31 16.59
C ASN A 383 -5.31 -16.90 16.91
N GLU A 384 -5.91 -16.68 18.07
CA GLU A 384 -6.56 -15.41 18.46
C GLU A 384 -5.65 -14.55 19.35
N ASN A 385 -5.81 -13.23 19.24
CA ASN A 385 -4.94 -12.27 19.93
C ASN A 385 -5.40 -12.06 21.40
N THR A 386 -4.76 -12.77 22.32
CA THR A 386 -4.89 -12.62 23.78
C THR A 386 -4.75 -11.17 24.25
N ASP A 387 -3.81 -10.44 23.64
CA ASP A 387 -3.38 -9.13 24.12
C ASP A 387 -4.42 -8.03 23.83
N GLY A 388 -5.42 -8.32 22.99
CA GLY A 388 -6.50 -7.40 22.62
C GLY A 388 -7.61 -7.23 23.68
N TYR A 389 -7.65 -8.07 24.72
CA TYR A 389 -8.69 -7.97 25.74
C TYR A 389 -8.44 -6.79 26.69
N GLY A 390 -9.46 -5.95 26.89
CA GLY A 390 -9.38 -4.74 27.71
C GLY A 390 -8.63 -3.56 27.09
N THR A 391 -8.05 -3.68 25.89
CA THR A 391 -7.27 -2.60 25.24
C THR A 391 -8.08 -1.31 25.08
N PHE A 392 -9.39 -1.40 24.79
CA PHE A 392 -10.24 -0.21 24.65
C PHE A 392 -10.39 0.55 25.97
N LEU A 393 -10.48 -0.15 27.11
CA LEU A 393 -10.54 0.46 28.44
C LEU A 393 -9.25 1.22 28.74
N MET A 394 -8.09 0.64 28.40
CA MET A 394 -6.79 1.30 28.55
C MET A 394 -6.74 2.60 27.72
N VAL A 395 -7.17 2.55 26.46
CA VAL A 395 -7.23 3.72 25.56
C VAL A 395 -8.20 4.79 26.07
N GLU A 396 -9.38 4.40 26.57
CA GLU A 396 -10.41 5.33 27.05
C GLU A 396 -10.01 5.95 28.40
N MET A 397 -9.44 5.18 29.33
CA MET A 397 -8.86 5.72 30.58
C MET A 397 -7.69 6.68 30.32
N LEU A 398 -6.85 6.41 29.31
CA LEU A 398 -5.80 7.33 28.88
C LEU A 398 -6.38 8.59 28.20
N ARG A 399 -7.42 8.46 27.37
CA ARG A 399 -8.12 9.59 26.70
C ARG A 399 -8.78 10.52 27.70
N HIS A 400 -9.49 9.98 28.70
CA HIS A 400 -10.17 10.74 29.74
C HIS A 400 -9.26 11.17 30.91
N GLY A 401 -7.94 10.94 30.82
CA GLY A 401 -6.97 11.41 31.80
C GLY A 401 -7.12 10.79 33.20
N ALA A 402 -7.64 9.56 33.29
CA ALA A 402 -7.94 8.87 34.54
C ALA A 402 -6.73 8.82 35.50
N PRO A 403 -6.94 8.70 36.82
CA PRO A 403 -5.83 8.50 37.77
C PRO A 403 -5.00 7.27 37.39
N PHE A 404 -3.67 7.39 37.43
CA PHE A 404 -2.78 6.27 37.11
C PHE A 404 -3.06 5.06 38.02
N GLU A 405 -3.41 5.34 39.27
CA GLU A 405 -3.68 4.37 40.33
C GLU A 405 -4.93 3.54 40.04
N GLN A 406 -5.86 4.07 39.23
CA GLN A 406 -7.05 3.34 38.74
C GLN A 406 -6.73 2.55 37.46
N LEU A 407 -5.85 3.06 36.60
CA LEU A 407 -5.34 2.29 35.46
C LEU A 407 -4.51 1.09 35.95
N ASP A 408 -3.62 1.29 36.91
CA ASP A 408 -2.77 0.26 37.52
C ASP A 408 -3.60 -0.87 38.16
N LYS A 409 -4.69 -0.52 38.88
CA LYS A 409 -5.71 -1.47 39.35
C LYS A 409 -6.31 -2.31 38.22
N LEU A 410 -6.67 -1.70 37.07
CA LEU A 410 -7.19 -2.43 35.91
C LEU A 410 -6.16 -3.40 35.35
N LEU A 411 -4.90 -2.97 35.16
CA LEU A 411 -3.84 -3.82 34.61
C LEU A 411 -3.51 -5.00 35.55
N ALA A 412 -3.40 -4.74 36.85
CA ALA A 412 -3.20 -5.77 37.87
C ALA A 412 -4.39 -6.75 37.95
N MET A 413 -5.64 -6.26 37.80
CA MET A 413 -6.83 -7.11 37.78
C MET A 413 -6.87 -8.02 36.54
N LEU A 414 -6.60 -7.48 35.36
CA LEU A 414 -6.57 -8.23 34.09
C LEU A 414 -5.53 -9.36 34.10
N ILE A 415 -4.38 -9.16 34.75
CA ILE A 415 -3.36 -10.18 34.91
C ILE A 415 -3.77 -11.20 36.00
N ARG A 416 -4.24 -10.75 37.17
CA ARG A 416 -4.66 -11.61 38.29
C ARG A 416 -5.85 -12.52 37.96
N THR A 417 -6.68 -12.13 36.98
CA THR A 417 -7.83 -12.90 36.51
C THR A 417 -7.59 -13.60 35.17
N GLU A 418 -6.32 -13.65 34.72
CA GLU A 418 -5.87 -14.30 33.47
C GLU A 418 -6.56 -13.78 32.17
N ARG A 419 -7.28 -12.66 32.25
CA ARG A 419 -8.00 -12.02 31.13
C ARG A 419 -7.05 -11.40 30.10
N ASN A 420 -5.92 -10.85 30.54
CA ASN A 420 -4.84 -10.37 29.68
C ASN A 420 -3.51 -10.36 30.46
N LEU A 421 -2.67 -11.37 30.24
CA LEU A 421 -1.36 -11.52 30.90
C LEU A 421 -0.34 -10.43 30.51
N ARG A 422 -0.56 -9.73 29.39
CA ARG A 422 0.34 -8.71 28.83
C ARG A 422 -0.23 -7.28 28.95
N ALA A 423 -1.14 -7.06 29.90
CA ALA A 423 -1.84 -5.80 30.08
C ALA A 423 -0.90 -4.58 30.19
N TYR A 424 0.22 -4.69 30.92
CA TYR A 424 1.22 -3.61 31.00
C TYR A 424 1.93 -3.33 29.66
N HIS A 425 2.25 -4.35 28.85
CA HIS A 425 2.82 -4.16 27.51
C HIS A 425 1.87 -3.38 26.61
N VAL A 426 0.59 -3.76 26.61
CA VAL A 426 -0.47 -3.13 25.81
C VAL A 426 -0.73 -1.70 26.28
N ALA A 427 -0.77 -1.47 27.60
CA ALA A 427 -0.89 -0.12 28.16
C ALA A 427 0.31 0.76 27.80
N CYS A 428 1.53 0.22 27.82
CA CYS A 428 2.74 0.90 27.33
C CYS A 428 2.62 1.28 25.85
N GLU A 429 2.18 0.36 24.99
CA GLU A 429 1.98 0.64 23.55
C GLU A 429 0.91 1.72 23.32
N CYS A 430 -0.23 1.63 24.02
CA CYS A 430 -1.29 2.64 23.98
C CYS A 430 -0.80 4.01 24.45
N ALA A 431 -0.06 4.08 25.58
CA ALA A 431 0.47 5.33 26.11
C ALA A 431 1.55 5.94 25.21
N ALA A 432 2.41 5.11 24.59
CA ALA A 432 3.41 5.55 23.62
C ALA A 432 2.77 6.15 22.36
N LYS A 433 1.77 5.45 21.77
CA LYS A 433 0.99 5.96 20.61
C LYS A 433 0.24 7.26 20.92
N ALA A 434 -0.34 7.35 22.12
CA ALA A 434 -1.04 8.54 22.59
C ALA A 434 -0.10 9.67 23.08
N ASN A 435 1.23 9.46 23.03
CA ASN A 435 2.24 10.41 23.54
C ASN A 435 1.94 10.84 25.00
N HIS A 436 1.42 9.92 25.82
CA HIS A 436 0.83 10.23 27.12
C HIS A 436 1.85 10.18 28.26
N ARG A 437 1.71 11.13 29.21
CA ARG A 437 2.61 11.31 30.38
C ARG A 437 2.79 10.06 31.26
N TYR A 438 1.88 9.09 31.21
CA TYR A 438 1.99 7.85 32.00
C TYR A 438 2.94 6.81 31.40
N PHE A 439 3.42 6.94 30.16
CA PHE A 439 4.28 5.92 29.55
C PHE A 439 5.54 5.63 30.39
N GLU A 440 6.17 6.66 30.95
CA GLU A 440 7.29 6.56 31.89
C GLU A 440 6.92 5.87 33.22
N ARG A 441 5.71 6.11 33.75
CA ARG A 441 5.20 5.41 34.94
C ARG A 441 4.88 3.94 34.64
N LEU A 442 4.32 3.63 33.47
CA LEU A 442 3.99 2.27 33.04
C LEU A 442 5.26 1.44 32.80
N LEU A 443 6.31 2.00 32.18
CA LEU A 443 7.61 1.32 32.08
C LEU A 443 8.23 1.06 33.47
N THR A 444 8.07 1.99 34.41
CA THR A 444 8.51 1.80 35.80
C THR A 444 7.73 0.67 36.50
N ALA A 445 6.44 0.50 36.20
CA ALA A 445 5.61 -0.60 36.70
C ALA A 445 5.84 -1.95 36.00
N LEU A 446 6.32 -1.94 34.74
CA LEU A 446 6.68 -3.13 33.96
C LEU A 446 8.08 -3.68 34.33
N ALA A 447 9.02 -2.82 34.73
CA ALA A 447 10.38 -3.20 35.12
C ALA A 447 10.52 -4.31 36.20
N PRO A 448 9.66 -4.40 37.24
CA PRO A 448 9.70 -5.55 38.17
C PRO A 448 9.07 -6.84 37.61
N LEU A 449 8.37 -6.78 36.48
CA LEU A 449 7.71 -7.93 35.85
C LEU A 449 8.58 -8.57 34.74
N GLU A 450 9.34 -7.76 34.00
CA GLU A 450 10.29 -8.26 33.00
C GLU A 450 11.55 -7.38 32.85
N ALA A 451 12.62 -7.99 32.32
CA ALA A 451 13.82 -7.27 31.94
C ALA A 451 13.56 -6.40 30.68
N LEU A 452 13.38 -5.09 30.90
CA LEU A 452 13.17 -4.11 29.84
C LEU A 452 14.35 -4.07 28.84
N ARG A 453 14.03 -3.85 27.57
CA ARG A 453 14.99 -3.71 26.46
C ARG A 453 15.05 -2.28 25.91
N PRO A 454 16.13 -1.86 25.22
CA PRO A 454 16.30 -0.48 24.76
C PRO A 454 15.17 0.05 23.86
N HIS A 455 14.54 -0.81 23.06
CA HIS A 455 13.46 -0.40 22.13
C HIS A 455 12.24 0.23 22.82
N TYR A 456 11.97 -0.08 24.10
CA TYR A 456 10.91 0.59 24.86
C TYR A 456 11.15 2.10 25.02
N PHE A 457 12.41 2.55 24.95
CA PHE A 457 12.79 3.95 25.15
C PHE A 457 12.85 4.75 23.84
N TRP A 458 12.85 4.10 22.67
CA TRP A 458 12.87 4.78 21.36
C TRP A 458 11.70 5.78 21.16
N PRO A 459 10.45 5.47 21.53
CA PRO A 459 9.37 6.47 21.48
C PRO A 459 9.56 7.59 22.50
N LEU A 460 10.12 7.30 23.69
CA LEU A 460 10.43 8.33 24.69
C LEU A 460 11.51 9.31 24.20
N PHE A 461 12.55 8.85 23.51
CA PHE A 461 13.55 9.74 22.90
C PHE A 461 12.90 10.71 21.90
N LEU A 462 12.03 10.20 21.02
CA LEU A 462 11.31 11.02 20.03
C LEU A 462 10.29 11.98 20.66
N GLN A 463 9.62 11.56 21.73
CA GLN A 463 8.68 12.37 22.50
C GLN A 463 9.41 13.49 23.27
N ARG A 464 10.39 13.12 24.10
CA ARG A 464 11.12 14.05 24.97
C ARG A 464 12.00 15.02 24.20
N PHE A 465 12.48 14.66 23.01
CA PHE A 465 13.13 15.63 22.12
C PHE A 465 12.16 16.71 21.59
N LYS A 466 10.87 16.39 21.40
CA LYS A 466 9.87 17.37 20.96
C LYS A 466 9.41 18.32 22.08
N SER A 467 9.34 17.86 23.32
CA SER A 467 8.95 18.70 24.47
C SER A 467 10.14 19.46 25.08
N ASP A 468 11.25 18.76 25.30
CA ASP A 468 12.33 19.19 26.20
C ASP A 468 13.69 19.28 25.47
N SER A 469 13.72 19.09 24.14
CA SER A 469 14.93 19.12 23.29
C SER A 469 16.05 18.16 23.77
N GLU A 470 17.30 18.62 23.80
CA GLU A 470 18.47 17.83 24.21
C GLU A 470 18.39 17.40 25.68
N ALA A 471 17.85 18.28 26.54
CA ALA A 471 17.63 17.97 27.96
C ALA A 471 16.66 16.79 28.13
N GLY A 472 15.66 16.67 27.25
CA GLY A 472 14.76 15.52 27.17
C GLY A 472 15.48 14.22 26.83
N VAL A 473 16.33 14.22 25.80
CA VAL A 473 17.13 13.04 25.38
C VAL A 473 18.06 12.59 26.52
N LEU A 474 18.78 13.52 27.15
CA LEU A 474 19.63 13.23 28.30
C LEU A 474 18.82 12.80 29.54
N GLY A 475 17.55 13.22 29.64
CA GLY A 475 16.60 12.77 30.64
C GLY A 475 16.20 11.30 30.46
N VAL A 476 15.93 10.88 29.21
CA VAL A 476 15.61 9.48 28.88
C VAL A 476 16.79 8.55 29.16
N LEU A 477 18.03 8.97 28.87
CA LEU A 477 19.23 8.20 29.28
C LEU A 477 19.30 8.02 30.81
N LYS A 478 19.00 9.07 31.59
CA LYS A 478 18.95 8.99 33.06
C LYS A 478 17.81 8.08 33.55
N LEU A 479 16.70 7.99 32.83
CA LEU A 479 15.62 7.03 33.10
C LEU A 479 16.06 5.59 32.80
N MET A 480 16.75 5.35 31.67
CA MET A 480 17.32 4.04 31.34
C MET A 480 18.32 3.58 32.42
N GLN A 481 19.23 4.46 32.83
CA GLN A 481 20.16 4.24 33.95
C GLN A 481 19.42 3.90 35.26
N LYS A 482 18.35 4.64 35.59
CA LYS A 482 17.51 4.39 36.78
C LYS A 482 16.79 3.03 36.73
N LEU A 483 16.40 2.57 35.54
CA LEU A 483 15.73 1.28 35.33
C LEU A 483 16.73 0.14 35.01
N ALA A 484 18.03 0.37 35.18
CA ALA A 484 19.11 -0.58 34.90
C ALA A 484 19.13 -1.12 33.45
N VAL A 485 18.60 -0.35 32.49
CA VAL A 485 18.65 -0.66 31.05
C VAL A 485 19.83 0.08 30.43
N GLU A 486 20.76 -0.65 29.84
CA GLU A 486 21.85 -0.06 29.09
C GLU A 486 21.39 0.25 27.65
N PRO A 487 21.67 1.44 27.10
CA PRO A 487 21.36 1.71 25.70
C PRO A 487 22.26 0.86 24.79
N ASP A 488 21.68 0.33 23.71
CA ASP A 488 22.44 -0.35 22.66
C ASP A 488 22.99 0.65 21.62
N GLN A 489 23.79 0.14 20.69
CA GLN A 489 24.38 0.94 19.64
C GLN A 489 23.34 1.60 18.72
N GLU A 490 22.26 0.91 18.37
CA GLU A 490 21.19 1.45 17.51
C GLU A 490 20.50 2.64 18.21
N THR A 491 20.23 2.51 19.51
CA THR A 491 19.74 3.59 20.37
C THR A 491 20.66 4.81 20.31
N ILE A 492 21.98 4.61 20.48
CA ILE A 492 22.97 5.70 20.49
C ILE A 492 23.07 6.38 19.12
N VAL A 493 23.22 5.60 18.04
CA VAL A 493 23.43 6.11 16.66
C VAL A 493 22.19 6.78 16.09
N THR A 494 21.00 6.20 16.31
CA THR A 494 19.76 6.65 15.63
C THR A 494 18.97 7.67 16.46
N TYR A 495 18.91 7.49 17.79
CA TYR A 495 18.00 8.24 18.66
C TYR A 495 18.69 9.26 19.57
N VAL A 496 19.96 9.04 19.93
CA VAL A 496 20.70 9.93 20.85
C VAL A 496 21.58 10.94 20.09
N LEU A 497 22.67 10.51 19.45
CA LEU A 497 23.68 11.43 18.91
C LEU A 497 23.14 12.45 17.88
N PRO A 498 22.25 12.07 16.93
CA PRO A 498 21.65 13.03 15.97
C PRO A 498 20.72 14.09 16.60
N LYS A 499 20.50 14.04 17.92
CA LYS A 499 19.60 14.91 18.68
C LYS A 499 20.31 15.78 19.72
N LEU A 500 21.65 15.79 19.72
CA LEU A 500 22.48 16.50 20.71
C LEU A 500 23.40 17.55 20.06
N SER A 501 22.93 18.29 19.06
CA SER A 501 23.74 19.18 18.22
C SER A 501 24.38 20.37 18.96
N LEU A 502 23.83 20.80 20.10
CA LEU A 502 24.41 21.81 20.99
C LEU A 502 25.38 21.18 21.98
N THR A 503 24.98 20.08 22.63
CA THR A 503 25.78 19.32 23.61
C THR A 503 27.07 18.76 22.97
N LEU A 504 27.02 18.38 21.69
CA LEU A 504 28.14 17.85 20.92
C LEU A 504 28.97 18.95 20.21
N LYS A 505 28.77 20.23 20.52
CA LYS A 505 29.65 21.31 19.98
C LYS A 505 31.08 21.18 20.50
N ASP A 506 31.25 20.93 21.80
CA ASP A 506 32.52 20.46 22.35
C ASP A 506 32.44 18.92 22.45
N ALA A 507 33.18 18.23 21.59
CA ALA A 507 33.19 16.77 21.55
C ALA A 507 33.81 16.12 22.80
N ARG A 508 34.53 16.87 23.64
CA ARG A 508 35.08 16.37 24.92
C ARG A 508 34.07 16.52 26.04
N ALA A 509 33.39 17.68 26.13
CA ALA A 509 32.29 17.88 27.07
C ALA A 509 31.12 16.92 26.78
N GLY A 510 30.78 16.73 25.50
CA GLY A 510 29.71 15.83 25.06
C GLY A 510 29.94 14.36 25.45
N LEU A 511 31.17 13.84 25.34
CA LEU A 511 31.53 12.50 25.83
C LEU A 511 31.26 12.36 27.33
N LYS A 512 31.78 13.30 28.14
CA LYS A 512 31.61 13.26 29.60
C LYS A 512 30.14 13.35 30.00
N ILE A 513 29.35 14.22 29.35
CA ILE A 513 27.91 14.36 29.62
C ILE A 513 27.14 13.05 29.35
N LEU A 514 27.61 12.20 28.43
CA LEU A 514 27.02 10.88 28.17
C LEU A 514 27.52 9.81 29.17
N GLU A 515 28.79 9.89 29.61
CA GLU A 515 29.34 9.07 30.70
C GLU A 515 28.58 9.31 32.02
N ASP A 516 28.37 10.58 32.40
CA ASP A 516 27.61 11.03 33.57
C ASP A 516 26.12 10.59 33.53
N ARG A 517 25.62 10.08 32.38
CA ARG A 517 24.28 9.53 32.19
C ARG A 517 24.25 8.00 32.08
N GLY A 518 25.37 7.33 32.36
CA GLY A 518 25.47 5.87 32.42
C GLY A 518 25.75 5.18 31.08
N VAL A 519 26.15 5.91 30.03
CA VAL A 519 26.55 5.27 28.77
C VAL A 519 27.99 4.76 28.91
N ARG A 520 28.21 3.45 28.79
CA ARG A 520 29.56 2.84 28.86
C ARG A 520 30.45 3.34 27.72
N MET A 521 31.63 3.90 28.04
CA MET A 521 32.57 4.43 27.03
C MET A 521 32.96 3.41 25.95
N ALA A 522 33.17 2.14 26.32
CA ALA A 522 33.49 1.07 25.37
C ALA A 522 32.40 0.85 24.29
N LEU A 523 31.15 1.21 24.58
CA LEU A 523 30.04 1.17 23.60
C LEU A 523 29.85 2.53 22.91
N LEU A 524 30.12 3.65 23.60
CA LEU A 524 29.93 4.99 23.04
C LEU A 524 30.94 5.34 21.95
N MET A 525 32.21 4.93 22.10
CA MET A 525 33.32 5.47 21.31
C MET A 525 33.19 5.24 19.80
N THR A 526 32.84 4.03 19.34
CA THR A 526 32.66 3.78 17.90
C THR A 526 31.48 4.58 17.29
N PRO A 527 30.25 4.56 17.88
CA PRO A 527 29.17 5.48 17.48
C PRO A 527 29.55 6.97 17.48
N TYR A 528 30.32 7.41 18.48
CA TYR A 528 30.70 8.82 18.63
C TYR A 528 31.67 9.28 17.54
N ILE A 529 32.69 8.46 17.27
CA ILE A 529 33.63 8.67 16.16
C ILE A 529 32.90 8.64 14.82
N SER A 530 32.01 7.66 14.62
CA SER A 530 31.14 7.57 13.44
C SER A 530 30.35 8.87 13.22
N HIS A 531 29.73 9.40 14.27
CA HIS A 531 28.99 10.66 14.24
C HIS A 531 29.86 11.88 13.89
N LEU A 532 31.05 12.01 14.48
CA LEU A 532 31.99 13.08 14.16
C LEU A 532 32.54 12.98 12.73
N LEU A 533 32.76 11.76 12.22
CA LEU A 533 33.14 11.52 10.82
C LEU A 533 32.02 11.95 9.86
N TYR A 534 30.74 11.68 10.15
CA TYR A 534 29.63 12.23 9.34
C TYR A 534 29.61 13.77 9.33
N GLN A 535 30.07 14.42 10.39
CA GLN A 535 30.19 15.89 10.49
C GLN A 535 31.49 16.47 9.90
N ASN A 536 32.36 15.65 9.29
CA ASN A 536 33.67 16.08 8.73
C ASN A 536 34.67 16.61 9.79
N ARG A 537 34.53 16.23 11.07
CA ARG A 537 35.30 16.76 12.22
C ARG A 537 36.58 15.96 12.52
N PHE A 538 37.45 15.81 11.52
CA PHE A 538 38.65 14.95 11.61
C PHE A 538 39.61 15.28 12.77
N THR A 539 39.83 16.57 13.06
CA THR A 539 40.74 17.01 14.12
C THR A 539 40.29 16.52 15.50
N GLU A 540 38.98 16.57 15.77
CA GLU A 540 38.40 16.12 17.04
C GLU A 540 38.37 14.59 17.15
N VAL A 541 38.17 13.88 16.03
CA VAL A 541 38.35 12.42 15.96
C VAL A 541 39.78 12.04 16.34
N LEU A 542 40.80 12.69 15.75
CA LEU A 542 42.21 12.44 16.08
C LEU A 542 42.51 12.71 17.56
N ASP A 543 42.00 13.82 18.10
CA ASP A 543 42.15 14.18 19.52
C ASP A 543 41.56 13.10 20.45
N ILE A 544 40.35 12.61 20.14
CA ILE A 544 39.63 11.61 20.92
C ILE A 544 40.32 10.25 20.86
N VAL A 545 40.68 9.79 19.65
CA VAL A 545 41.34 8.49 19.40
C VAL A 545 42.75 8.43 20.01
N ARG A 546 43.46 9.58 20.06
CA ARG A 546 44.76 9.71 20.74
C ARG A 546 44.59 9.66 22.27
N ARG A 547 43.61 10.36 22.84
CA ARG A 547 43.39 10.49 24.29
C ARG A 547 42.82 9.23 24.96
N TYR A 548 41.82 8.59 24.35
CA TYR A 548 41.09 7.48 24.96
C TYR A 548 41.60 6.13 24.41
N PRO A 549 42.17 5.24 25.26
CA PRO A 549 42.75 3.97 24.82
C PRO A 549 41.71 2.85 24.63
N THR A 550 40.50 3.18 24.17
CA THR A 550 39.45 2.20 23.89
C THR A 550 39.68 1.51 22.56
N LYS A 551 39.51 0.19 22.51
CA LYS A 551 39.38 -0.55 21.24
C LYS A 551 38.14 -0.10 20.48
N LEU A 552 38.24 0.01 19.16
CA LEU A 552 37.20 0.48 18.25
C LEU A 552 36.79 -0.64 17.29
N ASP A 553 35.50 -0.76 17.01
CA ASP A 553 35.01 -1.62 15.93
C ASP A 553 35.20 -0.88 14.60
N THR A 554 36.14 -1.35 13.79
CA THR A 554 36.53 -0.70 12.53
C THR A 554 35.58 -1.02 11.37
N GLU A 555 34.84 -2.14 11.42
CA GLU A 555 33.83 -2.48 10.40
C GLU A 555 32.70 -1.43 10.41
N GLN A 556 32.26 -1.03 11.61
CA GLN A 556 31.21 -0.02 11.80
C GLN A 556 31.61 1.40 11.36
N LEU A 557 32.90 1.68 11.25
CA LEU A 557 33.43 2.97 10.78
C LEU A 557 33.59 3.04 9.26
N LEU A 558 33.42 1.91 8.55
CA LEU A 558 33.60 1.83 7.11
C LEU A 558 32.67 2.79 6.33
N TRP A 559 31.37 2.83 6.65
CA TRP A 559 30.41 3.66 5.91
C TRP A 559 30.64 5.18 6.02
N PRO A 560 30.89 5.79 7.20
CA PRO A 560 31.27 7.19 7.26
C PRO A 560 32.64 7.45 6.59
N LEU A 561 33.58 6.51 6.63
CA LEU A 561 34.86 6.66 5.92
C LEU A 561 34.68 6.63 4.38
N ILE A 562 33.82 5.76 3.84
CA ILE A 562 33.45 5.76 2.40
C ILE A 562 32.81 7.09 2.00
N LEU A 563 31.94 7.64 2.84
CA LEU A 563 31.33 8.96 2.60
C LEU A 563 32.41 10.05 2.56
N GLN A 564 33.28 10.11 3.57
CA GLN A 564 34.31 11.15 3.64
C GLN A 564 35.39 11.03 2.55
N ALA A 565 35.74 9.82 2.13
CA ALA A 565 36.59 9.59 0.95
C ALA A 565 35.96 10.15 -0.34
N ASN A 566 34.64 9.98 -0.50
CA ASN A 566 33.89 10.46 -1.65
C ASN A 566 33.61 11.97 -1.66
N ILE A 567 33.51 12.61 -0.50
CA ILE A 567 33.34 14.06 -0.40
C ILE A 567 34.69 14.76 -0.56
N ASN A 568 35.67 14.43 0.29
CA ASN A 568 36.87 15.25 0.45
C ASN A 568 38.04 14.77 -0.42
N ARG A 569 37.90 14.87 -1.75
CA ARG A 569 38.87 14.30 -2.72
C ARG A 569 40.18 15.08 -2.91
N THR A 570 40.37 16.25 -2.29
CA THR A 570 41.60 17.05 -2.50
C THR A 570 42.80 16.44 -1.77
N PRO A 571 44.05 16.60 -2.27
CA PRO A 571 45.24 16.02 -1.62
C PRO A 571 45.43 16.43 -0.15
N SER A 572 45.00 17.65 0.21
CA SER A 572 44.98 18.13 1.60
C SER A 572 44.08 17.28 2.51
N HIS A 573 42.86 16.96 2.06
CA HIS A 573 41.93 16.14 2.82
C HIS A 573 42.26 14.64 2.74
N GLN A 574 42.84 14.17 1.63
CA GLN A 574 43.36 12.79 1.54
C GLN A 574 44.39 12.52 2.63
N ARG A 575 45.23 13.50 2.99
CA ARG A 575 46.19 13.39 4.11
C ARG A 575 45.51 13.26 5.47
N THR A 576 44.58 14.15 5.82
CA THR A 576 43.85 14.04 7.10
C THR A 576 43.01 12.76 7.17
N LEU A 577 42.44 12.29 6.06
CA LEU A 577 41.77 10.99 6.00
C LEU A 577 42.75 9.84 6.27
N CYS A 578 43.96 9.87 5.71
CA CYS A 578 44.99 8.86 5.99
C CYS A 578 45.52 8.92 7.43
N GLU A 579 45.70 10.12 8.00
CA GLU A 579 46.06 10.31 9.42
C GLU A 579 44.99 9.72 10.35
N VAL A 580 43.72 9.98 10.05
CA VAL A 580 42.56 9.42 10.77
C VAL A 580 42.51 7.91 10.63
N LEU A 581 42.60 7.37 9.41
CA LEU A 581 42.65 5.92 9.16
C LEU A 581 43.79 5.26 9.97
N ARG A 582 44.98 5.86 9.98
CA ARG A 582 46.14 5.31 10.70
C ARG A 582 45.90 5.26 12.20
N ALA A 583 45.31 6.32 12.77
CA ALA A 583 44.94 6.40 14.18
C ALA A 583 43.80 5.43 14.56
N LEU A 584 42.85 5.19 13.65
CA LEU A 584 41.77 4.20 13.86
C LEU A 584 42.31 2.76 13.83
N VAL A 585 43.24 2.45 12.92
CA VAL A 585 43.91 1.15 12.84
C VAL A 585 44.75 0.86 14.09
N ASP A 586 45.46 1.85 14.66
CA ASP A 586 46.15 1.72 15.97
C ASP A 586 45.21 1.37 17.15
N ARG A 587 43.90 1.56 16.99
CA ARG A 587 42.87 1.27 18.00
C ARG A 587 41.92 0.14 17.60
N ALA A 588 42.17 -0.56 16.49
CA ALA A 588 41.27 -1.60 16.01
C ALA A 588 41.03 -2.70 17.06
N ALA A 589 39.76 -3.14 17.20
CA ALA A 589 39.40 -4.22 18.10
C ALA A 589 40.04 -5.54 17.66
N ASP A 590 39.98 -5.82 16.35
CA ASP A 590 40.74 -6.86 15.66
C ASP A 590 41.90 -6.24 14.87
N PRO A 591 43.18 -6.55 15.20
CA PRO A 591 44.34 -6.01 14.50
C PRO A 591 44.57 -6.62 13.11
N LYS A 592 43.80 -7.64 12.70
CA LYS A 592 43.87 -8.23 11.35
C LYS A 592 42.91 -7.59 10.36
N HIS A 593 41.96 -6.76 10.82
CA HIS A 593 40.94 -6.15 9.97
C HIS A 593 41.55 -5.15 8.98
N ASP A 594 41.45 -5.49 7.70
CA ASP A 594 41.92 -4.65 6.58
C ASP A 594 40.95 -3.49 6.27
N LEU A 595 40.84 -2.53 7.19
CA LEU A 595 40.01 -1.32 7.03
C LEU A 595 40.41 -0.51 5.78
N GLY A 596 41.71 -0.38 5.51
CA GLY A 596 42.24 0.39 4.39
C GLY A 596 41.90 -0.22 3.03
N GLY A 597 42.14 -1.52 2.88
CA GLY A 597 41.77 -2.26 1.67
C GLY A 597 40.27 -2.33 1.46
N GLN A 598 39.49 -2.60 2.52
CA GLN A 598 38.01 -2.64 2.43
C GLN A 598 37.42 -1.29 2.00
N LEU A 599 37.93 -0.17 2.53
CA LEU A 599 37.54 1.18 2.10
C LEU A 599 37.82 1.41 0.61
N LEU A 600 39.00 0.99 0.11
CA LEU A 600 39.36 1.12 -1.31
C LEU A 600 38.48 0.24 -2.22
N LEU A 601 38.10 -0.96 -1.78
CA LEU A 601 37.20 -1.84 -2.54
C LEU A 601 35.80 -1.24 -2.67
N GLU A 602 35.21 -0.75 -1.58
CA GLU A 602 33.87 -0.14 -1.60
C GLU A 602 33.82 1.16 -2.41
N VAL A 603 34.89 1.96 -2.37
CA VAL A 603 35.03 3.17 -3.21
C VAL A 603 35.06 2.82 -4.72
N ILE A 604 35.53 1.62 -5.08
CA ILE A 604 35.56 1.14 -6.47
C ILE A 604 34.27 0.40 -6.87
N ALA A 605 33.66 -0.37 -5.96
CA ALA A 605 32.41 -1.08 -6.22
C ALA A 605 31.19 -0.14 -6.37
N SER A 606 31.21 0.99 -5.65
CA SER A 606 30.11 1.95 -5.66
C SER A 606 29.99 2.71 -6.98
N LYS A 607 28.96 2.39 -7.77
CA LYS A 607 28.56 3.11 -9.01
C LYS A 607 28.26 4.60 -8.83
N LYS A 608 28.23 5.12 -7.59
CA LYS A 608 28.06 6.54 -7.26
C LYS A 608 29.38 7.26 -6.99
N SER A 609 30.49 6.53 -6.86
CA SER A 609 31.81 7.11 -6.69
C SER A 609 32.23 7.84 -7.98
N LYS A 610 32.98 8.92 -7.81
CA LYS A 610 33.60 9.69 -8.90
C LYS A 610 35.13 9.71 -8.75
N HIS A 611 35.69 8.61 -8.26
CA HIS A 611 37.15 8.46 -8.17
C HIS A 611 37.69 7.97 -9.50
N ASP A 612 38.40 8.85 -10.19
CA ASP A 612 39.14 8.50 -11.40
C ASP A 612 40.45 7.77 -11.05
N GLY A 613 41.10 7.21 -12.07
CA GLY A 613 42.35 6.47 -11.89
C GLY A 613 43.50 7.30 -11.29
N ALA A 614 43.54 8.62 -11.47
CA ALA A 614 44.54 9.49 -10.86
C ALA A 614 44.19 9.86 -9.42
N SER A 615 42.93 10.12 -9.06
CA SER A 615 42.51 10.31 -7.65
C SER A 615 42.83 9.07 -6.80
N LEU A 616 42.59 7.86 -7.33
CA LEU A 616 42.95 6.60 -6.65
C LEU A 616 44.48 6.45 -6.49
N ARG A 617 45.28 6.77 -7.51
CA ARG A 617 46.75 6.76 -7.41
C ARG A 617 47.28 7.82 -6.43
N SER A 618 46.64 8.98 -6.32
CA SER A 618 46.95 10.01 -5.31
C SER A 618 46.70 9.47 -3.90
N LEU A 619 45.55 8.82 -3.67
CA LEU A 619 45.21 8.24 -2.37
C LEU A 619 46.19 7.13 -1.97
N LEU A 620 46.56 6.24 -2.89
CA LEU A 620 47.57 5.19 -2.65
C LEU A 620 48.96 5.76 -2.31
N ARG A 621 49.35 6.90 -2.90
CA ARG A 621 50.60 7.60 -2.56
C ARG A 621 50.56 8.26 -1.17
N GLU A 622 49.41 8.67 -0.67
CA GLU A 622 49.28 9.11 0.72
C GLU A 622 49.20 7.91 1.69
N TYR A 623 48.60 6.78 1.29
CA TYR A 623 48.67 5.51 2.07
C TYR A 623 50.13 5.08 2.31
N GLU A 624 51.01 5.19 1.30
CA GLU A 624 52.45 4.87 1.45
C GLU A 624 53.14 5.74 2.52
N LYS A 625 52.83 7.04 2.57
CA LYS A 625 53.43 7.98 3.55
C LYS A 625 52.91 7.81 4.97
N TYR A 626 51.66 7.38 5.13
CA TYR A 626 51.06 7.07 6.43
C TYR A 626 51.18 5.58 6.80
N GLU A 627 52.00 4.80 6.08
CA GLU A 627 52.25 3.36 6.30
C GLU A 627 51.00 2.47 6.30
N LEU A 628 49.91 2.92 5.67
CA LEU A 628 48.64 2.18 5.60
C LEU A 628 48.77 0.96 4.67
N ARG A 629 48.78 -0.22 5.27
CA ARG A 629 48.80 -1.51 4.57
C ARG A 629 47.39 -1.91 4.09
N ILE A 630 47.37 -2.79 3.07
CA ILE A 630 46.15 -3.39 2.52
C ILE A 630 46.35 -4.90 2.36
N SER A 631 45.28 -5.69 2.43
CA SER A 631 45.38 -7.14 2.21
C SER A 631 45.77 -7.50 0.77
N ARG A 632 46.42 -8.66 0.61
CA ARG A 632 46.68 -9.30 -0.71
C ARG A 632 45.41 -9.39 -1.58
N MET A 633 44.24 -9.58 -0.98
CA MET A 633 42.96 -9.64 -1.68
C MET A 633 42.57 -8.27 -2.26
N ALA A 634 42.64 -7.21 -1.44
CA ALA A 634 42.38 -5.84 -1.91
C ALA A 634 43.34 -5.43 -3.03
N ALA A 635 44.64 -5.70 -2.86
CA ALA A 635 45.67 -5.41 -3.86
C ALA A 635 45.42 -6.13 -5.22
N GLY A 636 44.95 -7.38 -5.19
CA GLY A 636 44.59 -8.15 -6.39
C GLY A 636 43.42 -7.55 -7.17
N VAL A 637 42.34 -7.15 -6.48
CA VAL A 637 41.18 -6.51 -7.11
C VAL A 637 41.54 -5.12 -7.64
N LEU A 638 42.33 -4.33 -6.89
CA LEU A 638 42.87 -3.04 -7.32
C LEU A 638 43.68 -3.16 -8.62
N LYS A 639 44.57 -4.17 -8.73
CA LYS A 639 45.32 -4.44 -9.96
C LYS A 639 44.41 -4.73 -11.15
N ASN A 640 43.37 -5.56 -10.96
CA ASN A 640 42.40 -5.87 -12.01
C ASN A 640 41.55 -4.65 -12.42
N HIS A 641 41.22 -3.76 -11.48
CA HIS A 641 40.52 -2.51 -11.78
C HIS A 641 41.38 -1.58 -12.66
N PHE A 642 42.63 -1.31 -12.28
CA PHE A 642 43.54 -0.47 -13.08
C PHE A 642 43.87 -1.09 -14.45
N ALA A 643 43.85 -2.42 -14.60
CA ALA A 643 43.96 -3.07 -15.90
C ALA A 643 42.71 -2.83 -16.77
N ARG A 644 41.50 -2.97 -16.20
CA ARG A 644 40.23 -2.72 -16.90
C ARG A 644 40.07 -1.27 -17.37
N THR A 645 40.48 -0.28 -16.57
CA THR A 645 40.40 1.14 -16.97
C THR A 645 41.30 1.50 -18.15
N ASN A 646 42.27 0.64 -18.48
CA ASN A 646 43.26 0.86 -19.54
C ASN A 646 42.98 0.00 -20.80
N GLY A 647 41.80 -0.63 -20.87
CA GLY A 647 41.40 -1.52 -21.96
C GLY A 647 41.07 -0.82 -23.31
N PRO A 648 40.97 -1.57 -24.41
CA PRO A 648 40.99 -1.05 -25.78
C PRO A 648 39.73 -0.29 -26.26
N GLY A 649 38.77 -0.01 -25.37
CA GLY A 649 37.59 0.81 -25.66
C GLY A 649 37.63 2.23 -25.06
N GLY A 650 38.66 2.57 -24.27
CA GLY A 650 38.85 3.92 -23.76
C GLY A 650 39.43 4.86 -24.82
N ASN A 651 38.91 6.10 -24.91
CA ASN A 651 39.38 7.11 -25.85
C ASN A 651 40.90 7.31 -25.77
N ARG A 652 41.62 6.94 -26.84
CA ARG A 652 43.02 7.36 -27.04
C ARG A 652 43.03 8.83 -27.46
N SER A 653 42.94 9.73 -26.49
CA SER A 653 43.23 11.16 -26.70
C SER A 653 44.67 11.31 -27.17
N ALA A 654 44.87 11.57 -28.46
CA ALA A 654 46.20 11.65 -29.06
C ALA A 654 46.90 12.96 -28.68
N THR A 655 47.58 12.99 -27.53
CA THR A 655 48.59 13.99 -27.17
C THR A 655 49.46 13.47 -26.02
N GLY A 656 50.78 13.74 -26.09
CA GLY A 656 51.73 13.46 -25.01
C GLY A 656 52.42 12.09 -25.06
N ARG A 657 53.72 12.10 -25.41
CA ARG A 657 54.64 11.00 -25.04
C ARG A 657 54.91 11.11 -23.53
N ALA A 658 54.32 10.24 -22.73
CA ALA A 658 54.64 10.16 -21.30
C ALA A 658 55.92 9.34 -21.09
N THR A 659 56.89 9.91 -20.37
CA THR A 659 58.07 9.20 -19.84
C THR A 659 57.67 8.23 -18.72
N ALA A 660 58.55 7.27 -18.41
CA ALA A 660 58.27 6.23 -17.44
C ALA A 660 58.29 6.77 -15.99
N GLU A 661 57.12 6.90 -15.36
CA GLU A 661 56.98 7.08 -13.91
C GLU A 661 56.00 6.04 -13.32
N GLU A 662 56.52 5.23 -12.41
CA GLU A 662 55.87 4.23 -11.54
C GLU A 662 54.46 3.72 -11.93
N SER A 663 54.41 2.52 -12.50
CA SER A 663 53.18 1.73 -12.60
C SER A 663 52.51 1.53 -11.24
N ALA A 664 51.18 1.62 -11.19
CA ALA A 664 50.38 1.39 -9.97
C ALA A 664 50.63 0.00 -9.35
N GLU A 665 51.08 -0.98 -10.13
CA GLU A 665 51.48 -2.29 -9.61
C GLU A 665 52.69 -2.21 -8.65
N GLY A 666 53.62 -1.27 -8.85
CA GLY A 666 54.74 -1.05 -7.92
C GLY A 666 54.26 -0.58 -6.55
N LEU A 667 53.34 0.40 -6.52
CA LEU A 667 52.73 0.90 -5.29
C LEU A 667 51.92 -0.19 -4.57
N LEU A 668 51.08 -0.94 -5.30
CA LEU A 668 50.30 -2.03 -4.71
C LEU A 668 51.18 -3.12 -4.08
N ARG A 669 52.32 -3.47 -4.70
CA ARG A 669 53.30 -4.41 -4.12
C ARG A 669 53.93 -3.88 -2.82
N LYS A 670 54.24 -2.58 -2.71
CA LYS A 670 54.75 -1.96 -1.47
C LYS A 670 53.71 -1.95 -0.34
N LEU A 671 52.44 -1.71 -0.67
CA LEU A 671 51.34 -1.54 0.29
C LEU A 671 50.72 -2.85 0.77
N THR A 672 50.97 -3.97 0.09
CA THR A 672 50.40 -5.28 0.46
C THR A 672 50.98 -5.81 1.78
N ASP A 673 50.11 -6.27 2.67
CA ASP A 673 50.43 -7.13 3.81
C ASP A 673 49.63 -8.44 3.69
N ASP A 674 50.27 -9.54 4.09
CA ASP A 674 49.72 -10.90 4.05
C ASP A 674 49.08 -11.34 5.37
N GLN A 675 49.31 -10.60 6.48
CA GLN A 675 48.66 -10.84 7.77
C GLN A 675 47.26 -10.20 7.85
N LEU A 676 47.00 -9.22 6.97
CA LEU A 676 45.73 -8.50 6.90
C LEU A 676 44.65 -9.29 6.16
N THR A 677 43.46 -9.33 6.75
CA THR A 677 42.27 -10.03 6.24
C THR A 677 41.04 -9.14 6.35
N ILE A 678 40.25 -9.02 5.28
CA ILE A 678 38.95 -8.36 5.39
C ILE A 678 37.94 -9.38 5.94
N HIS A 679 37.43 -9.10 7.14
CA HIS A 679 36.41 -9.92 7.79
C HIS A 679 35.01 -9.50 7.33
N SER A 680 34.54 -10.02 6.20
CA SER A 680 33.09 -10.01 5.93
C SER A 680 32.64 -11.24 5.15
N LYS A 681 31.45 -11.73 5.50
CA LYS A 681 30.71 -12.73 4.70
C LYS A 681 30.10 -12.10 3.44
N GLU A 682 30.01 -10.78 3.42
CA GLU A 682 29.34 -9.96 2.42
C GLU A 682 30.24 -9.65 1.20
N LEU A 683 31.57 -9.64 1.37
CA LEU A 683 32.51 -9.43 0.25
C LEU A 683 32.37 -10.49 -0.85
N PHE A 684 32.01 -11.73 -0.50
CA PHE A 684 31.74 -12.77 -1.48
C PHE A 684 30.52 -12.43 -2.37
N GLU A 685 29.52 -11.68 -1.89
CA GLU A 685 28.40 -11.23 -2.73
C GLU A 685 28.79 -10.10 -3.70
N THR A 686 29.87 -9.36 -3.40
CA THR A 686 30.36 -8.26 -4.26
C THR A 686 31.39 -8.70 -5.32
N ILE A 687 32.10 -9.81 -5.11
CA ILE A 687 33.11 -10.33 -6.06
C ILE A 687 32.58 -11.52 -6.86
N THR A 688 31.93 -12.50 -6.23
CA THR A 688 31.10 -13.47 -6.95
C THR A 688 29.68 -12.94 -7.02
N VAL A 689 29.33 -12.30 -8.14
CA VAL A 689 27.97 -11.86 -8.44
C VAL A 689 27.02 -13.02 -8.15
N HIS A 690 26.10 -12.85 -7.20
CA HIS A 690 25.19 -13.92 -6.79
C HIS A 690 24.45 -14.51 -8.02
N PRO A 691 24.24 -15.84 -8.14
CA PRO A 691 23.70 -16.44 -9.37
C PRO A 691 22.35 -15.91 -9.87
N ARG A 692 21.59 -15.18 -9.04
CA ARG A 692 20.43 -14.42 -9.53
C ARG A 692 20.81 -13.34 -10.55
N ASP A 693 21.95 -12.69 -10.35
CA ASP A 693 22.31 -11.44 -11.03
C ASP A 693 23.50 -11.62 -12.01
N MET A 694 24.07 -12.83 -12.10
CA MET A 694 24.97 -13.29 -13.18
C MET A 694 24.28 -13.28 -14.56
N ASN A 695 25.06 -13.11 -15.63
CA ASN A 695 24.62 -13.24 -17.02
C ASN A 695 24.65 -14.70 -17.54
N TYR A 696 24.27 -14.91 -18.81
CA TYR A 696 24.22 -16.25 -19.44
C TYR A 696 25.59 -16.98 -19.40
N ASP A 697 26.64 -16.32 -19.87
CA ASP A 697 27.96 -16.93 -20.06
C ASP A 697 28.66 -17.17 -18.71
N GLU A 698 28.45 -16.26 -17.75
CA GLU A 698 28.84 -16.45 -16.35
C GLU A 698 28.15 -17.66 -15.70
N LEU A 699 26.85 -17.88 -15.97
CA LEU A 699 26.12 -19.03 -15.45
C LEU A 699 26.52 -20.36 -16.09
N GLU A 700 26.85 -20.38 -17.38
CA GLU A 700 27.39 -21.59 -18.05
C GLU A 700 28.79 -21.92 -17.52
N CYS A 701 29.69 -20.93 -17.39
CA CYS A 701 31.01 -21.14 -16.78
C CYS A 701 30.89 -21.64 -15.33
N HIS A 702 30.03 -21.04 -14.53
CA HIS A 702 29.79 -21.45 -13.14
C HIS A 702 29.13 -22.84 -13.05
N LEU A 703 28.27 -23.22 -14.01
CA LEU A 703 27.74 -24.58 -14.10
C LEU A 703 28.85 -25.60 -14.36
N VAL A 704 29.75 -25.32 -15.31
CA VAL A 704 30.91 -26.18 -15.61
C VAL A 704 31.83 -26.31 -14.40
N GLU A 705 32.10 -25.22 -13.67
CA GLU A 705 32.86 -25.28 -12.43
C GLU A 705 32.20 -26.16 -11.36
N LEU A 706 30.89 -26.06 -11.16
CA LEU A 706 30.16 -26.89 -10.19
C LEU A 706 30.11 -28.36 -10.60
N GLU A 707 29.95 -28.66 -11.90
CA GLU A 707 30.00 -30.03 -12.44
C GLU A 707 31.40 -30.64 -12.23
N GLN A 708 32.49 -29.90 -12.52
CA GLN A 708 33.87 -30.33 -12.27
C GLN A 708 34.17 -30.55 -10.78
N LYS A 709 33.73 -29.63 -9.91
CA LYS A 709 33.94 -29.68 -8.46
C LYS A 709 32.99 -30.66 -7.74
N LYS A 710 32.07 -31.31 -8.48
CA LYS A 710 31.02 -32.21 -7.95
C LYS A 710 30.13 -31.56 -6.88
N LEU A 711 29.85 -30.27 -7.05
CA LEU A 711 29.02 -29.46 -6.15
C LEU A 711 27.56 -29.41 -6.62
N ASN A 712 26.68 -28.78 -5.82
CA ASN A 712 25.25 -28.76 -6.07
C ASN A 712 24.86 -27.82 -7.24
N THR A 713 24.66 -28.39 -8.43
CA THR A 713 24.28 -27.67 -9.66
C THR A 713 22.82 -27.22 -9.71
N ARG A 714 21.93 -27.72 -8.83
CA ARG A 714 20.46 -27.56 -8.95
C ARG A 714 20.00 -26.10 -9.06
N GLY A 715 20.58 -25.21 -8.25
CA GLY A 715 20.23 -23.79 -8.24
C GLY A 715 20.61 -23.08 -9.55
N VAL A 716 21.80 -23.40 -10.08
CA VAL A 716 22.30 -22.83 -11.34
C VAL A 716 21.49 -23.38 -12.52
N LEU A 717 21.28 -24.70 -12.61
CA LEU A 717 20.45 -25.33 -13.65
C LEU A 717 19.05 -24.70 -13.74
N ARG A 718 18.39 -24.47 -12.59
CA ARG A 718 17.09 -23.80 -12.53
C ARG A 718 17.16 -22.35 -13.03
N ARG A 719 18.22 -21.60 -12.69
CA ARG A 719 18.38 -20.21 -13.14
C ARG A 719 18.69 -20.12 -14.63
N LEU A 720 19.59 -20.97 -15.13
CA LEU A 720 20.01 -21.03 -16.52
C LEU A 720 18.83 -21.42 -17.42
N LEU A 721 18.00 -22.40 -17.00
CA LEU A 721 16.75 -22.74 -17.68
C LEU A 721 15.80 -21.53 -17.79
N LEU A 722 15.51 -20.85 -16.68
CA LEU A 722 14.63 -19.67 -16.65
C LEU A 722 15.16 -18.53 -17.55
N LEU A 723 16.49 -18.38 -17.61
CA LEU A 723 17.15 -17.34 -18.40
C LEU A 723 17.14 -17.70 -19.90
N CYS A 724 17.33 -18.97 -20.27
CA CYS A 724 17.18 -19.46 -21.65
C CYS A 724 15.76 -19.25 -22.20
N VAL A 725 14.71 -19.53 -21.42
CA VAL A 725 13.32 -19.31 -21.84
C VAL A 725 13.05 -17.82 -22.11
N ARG A 726 13.53 -16.95 -21.21
CA ARG A 726 13.43 -15.48 -21.35
C ARG A 726 14.19 -14.95 -22.56
N GLU A 727 15.37 -15.49 -22.84
CA GLU A 727 16.22 -15.13 -24.00
C GLU A 727 15.88 -15.94 -25.27
N ASN A 728 14.76 -16.66 -25.27
CA ASN A 728 14.24 -17.43 -26.40
C ASN A 728 15.20 -18.52 -26.94
N ARG A 729 16.16 -18.99 -26.14
CA ARG A 729 17.12 -20.06 -26.48
C ARG A 729 16.48 -21.44 -26.30
N LEU A 730 15.48 -21.75 -27.13
CA LEU A 730 14.53 -22.86 -26.91
C LEU A 730 15.20 -24.24 -26.80
N ASP A 731 16.13 -24.60 -27.68
CA ASP A 731 16.74 -25.93 -27.69
C ASP A 731 17.64 -26.18 -26.46
N ARG A 732 18.42 -25.17 -26.07
CA ARG A 732 19.22 -25.20 -24.83
C ARG A 732 18.31 -25.29 -23.59
N ALA A 733 17.16 -24.59 -23.59
CA ALA A 733 16.17 -24.73 -22.52
C ALA A 733 15.59 -26.16 -22.43
N LEU A 734 15.31 -26.82 -23.57
CA LEU A 734 14.87 -28.22 -23.59
C LEU A 734 15.94 -29.18 -23.06
N GLU A 735 17.22 -28.96 -23.37
CA GLU A 735 18.34 -29.74 -22.80
C GLU A 735 18.47 -29.51 -21.28
N LEU A 736 18.47 -28.25 -20.84
CA LEU A 736 18.57 -27.88 -19.42
C LEU A 736 17.39 -28.44 -18.61
N LYS A 737 16.19 -28.53 -19.18
CA LYS A 737 15.06 -29.22 -18.55
C LYS A 737 15.35 -30.71 -18.32
N ARG A 738 15.90 -31.44 -19.31
CA ARG A 738 16.35 -32.83 -19.11
C ARG A 738 17.41 -32.94 -18.00
N ARG A 739 18.39 -32.02 -17.97
CA ARG A 739 19.39 -31.95 -16.87
C ARG A 739 18.74 -31.69 -15.50
N CYS A 740 17.76 -30.79 -15.42
CA CYS A 740 17.01 -30.50 -14.19
C CYS A 740 16.26 -31.73 -13.66
N ASP A 741 15.61 -32.49 -14.55
CA ASP A 741 14.85 -33.68 -14.16
C ASP A 741 15.78 -34.83 -13.73
N ALA A 742 16.90 -35.03 -14.43
CA ALA A 742 17.94 -35.97 -14.01
C ALA A 742 18.56 -35.62 -12.65
N ALA A 743 18.83 -34.33 -12.39
CA ALA A 743 19.35 -33.83 -11.12
C ALA A 743 18.28 -33.78 -9.99
N LYS A 744 17.02 -34.08 -10.29
CA LYS A 744 15.85 -33.98 -9.40
C LYS A 744 15.74 -32.58 -8.77
N VAL A 745 15.61 -31.56 -9.62
CA VAL A 745 15.40 -30.15 -9.23
C VAL A 745 13.93 -29.92 -8.86
N ASP A 746 13.69 -29.28 -7.71
CA ASP A 746 12.33 -28.96 -7.24
C ASP A 746 11.60 -27.97 -8.17
N GLN A 747 10.47 -28.42 -8.72
CA GLN A 747 9.70 -27.69 -9.73
C GLN A 747 8.82 -26.62 -9.08
N SER A 748 9.41 -25.46 -8.80
CA SER A 748 8.67 -24.30 -8.28
C SER A 748 7.63 -23.77 -9.27
N SER A 749 6.61 -23.07 -8.76
CA SER A 749 5.56 -22.43 -9.57
C SER A 749 6.09 -21.57 -10.72
N GLY A 750 7.12 -20.75 -10.48
CA GLY A 750 7.77 -19.93 -11.51
C GLY A 750 8.55 -20.75 -12.55
N MET A 751 9.07 -21.93 -12.19
CA MET A 751 9.70 -22.86 -13.13
C MET A 751 8.66 -23.56 -14.01
N LEU A 752 7.52 -23.97 -13.44
CA LEU A 752 6.39 -24.52 -14.20
C LEU A 752 5.79 -23.47 -15.15
N ALA A 753 5.64 -22.21 -14.71
CA ALA A 753 5.14 -21.13 -15.56
C ALA A 753 6.06 -20.85 -16.77
N ALA A 754 7.39 -20.92 -16.59
CA ALA A 754 8.35 -20.83 -17.69
C ALA A 754 8.36 -22.07 -18.59
N LEU A 755 8.01 -23.26 -18.07
CA LEU A 755 7.86 -24.47 -18.86
C LEU A 755 6.60 -24.44 -19.74
N VAL A 756 5.49 -23.85 -19.27
CA VAL A 756 4.31 -23.57 -20.11
C VAL A 756 4.70 -22.65 -21.28
N GLU A 757 5.45 -21.58 -21.01
CA GLU A 757 5.96 -20.66 -22.03
C GLU A 757 6.88 -21.38 -23.04
N LEU A 758 7.82 -22.20 -22.56
CA LEU A 758 8.73 -23.00 -23.40
C LEU A 758 7.97 -23.97 -24.30
N TYR A 759 7.06 -24.78 -23.76
CA TYR A 759 6.31 -25.76 -24.57
C TYR A 759 5.36 -25.09 -25.57
N THR A 760 4.82 -23.91 -25.23
CA THR A 760 4.03 -23.09 -26.16
C THR A 760 4.88 -22.58 -27.32
N LYS A 761 6.03 -21.97 -27.04
CA LYS A 761 6.98 -21.50 -28.07
C LYS A 761 7.55 -22.64 -28.93
N CYS A 762 7.75 -23.82 -28.35
CA CYS A 762 8.12 -25.04 -29.08
C CYS A 762 6.96 -25.72 -29.83
N GLY A 763 5.75 -25.15 -29.83
CA GLY A 763 4.61 -25.65 -30.60
C GLY A 763 3.99 -26.98 -30.11
N LYS A 764 4.18 -27.33 -28.82
CA LYS A 764 3.81 -28.60 -28.19
C LYS A 764 2.63 -28.43 -27.20
N PRO A 765 1.38 -28.33 -27.69
CA PRO A 765 0.24 -27.95 -26.86
C PRO A 765 -0.03 -28.91 -25.69
N GLU A 766 0.04 -30.23 -25.91
CA GLU A 766 -0.19 -31.22 -24.84
C GLU A 766 0.79 -31.06 -23.65
N GLN A 767 2.05 -30.74 -23.92
CA GLN A 767 3.06 -30.60 -22.87
C GLN A 767 2.88 -29.29 -22.09
N ALA A 768 2.48 -28.22 -22.77
CA ALA A 768 2.05 -26.97 -22.13
C ALA A 768 0.81 -27.20 -21.25
N GLY A 769 -0.23 -27.86 -21.78
CA GLY A 769 -1.47 -28.18 -21.06
C GLY A 769 -1.26 -29.02 -19.80
N ARG A 770 -0.52 -30.14 -19.90
CA ARG A 770 -0.18 -30.98 -18.73
C ARG A 770 0.62 -30.20 -17.67
N THR A 771 1.53 -29.32 -18.09
CA THR A 771 2.31 -28.45 -17.18
C THR A 771 1.42 -27.39 -16.51
N LEU A 772 0.47 -26.83 -17.25
CA LEU A 772 -0.52 -25.86 -16.76
C LEU A 772 -1.46 -26.48 -15.71
N GLU A 773 -1.93 -27.71 -15.95
CA GLU A 773 -2.68 -28.48 -14.96
C GLU A 773 -1.85 -28.82 -13.71
N GLN A 774 -0.61 -29.28 -13.89
CA GLN A 774 0.29 -29.56 -12.76
C GLN A 774 0.48 -28.31 -11.89
N LEU A 775 0.71 -27.15 -12.51
CA LEU A 775 0.87 -25.87 -11.82
C LEU A 775 -0.37 -25.48 -11.01
N ARG A 776 -1.57 -25.61 -11.59
CA ARG A 776 -2.84 -25.37 -10.88
C ARG A 776 -3.05 -26.34 -9.70
N ARG A 777 -2.73 -27.63 -9.87
CA ARG A 777 -2.89 -28.66 -8.82
C ARG A 777 -1.88 -28.50 -7.67
N GLN A 778 -0.64 -28.13 -7.97
CA GLN A 778 0.43 -28.00 -6.96
C GLN A 778 0.48 -26.63 -6.28
N PHE A 779 0.04 -25.57 -6.96
CA PHE A 779 0.11 -24.19 -6.46
C PHE A 779 -1.18 -23.40 -6.76
N PRO A 780 -2.34 -23.77 -6.16
CA PRO A 780 -3.63 -23.14 -6.48
C PRO A 780 -3.69 -21.63 -6.17
N GLY A 781 -2.87 -21.12 -5.26
CA GLY A 781 -2.73 -19.69 -4.98
C GLY A 781 -1.77 -18.92 -5.92
N PHE A 782 -1.20 -19.56 -6.95
CA PHE A 782 -0.25 -18.93 -7.87
C PHE A 782 -0.93 -18.40 -9.14
N THR A 783 -1.03 -17.08 -9.25
CA THR A 783 -1.55 -16.40 -10.45
C THR A 783 -0.53 -16.43 -11.59
N ILE A 784 -0.87 -17.11 -12.69
CA ILE A 784 -0.05 -17.16 -13.90
C ILE A 784 -0.19 -15.85 -14.69
N ASP A 785 0.92 -15.37 -15.27
CA ASP A 785 0.97 -14.20 -16.14
C ASP A 785 0.00 -14.35 -17.33
N GLU A 786 -0.79 -13.31 -17.60
CA GLU A 786 -1.89 -13.35 -18.57
C GLU A 786 -1.38 -13.66 -20.00
N HIS A 787 -0.26 -13.06 -20.42
CA HIS A 787 0.33 -13.28 -21.75
C HIS A 787 0.64 -14.76 -22.04
N LYS A 788 1.15 -15.53 -21.06
CA LYS A 788 1.47 -16.97 -21.25
C LYS A 788 0.24 -17.83 -21.51
N VAL A 789 -0.90 -17.43 -20.93
CA VAL A 789 -2.19 -18.10 -21.13
C VAL A 789 -2.77 -17.72 -22.51
N ILE A 790 -2.63 -16.46 -22.92
CA ILE A 790 -3.04 -15.96 -24.24
C ILE A 790 -2.20 -16.59 -25.35
N ASP A 791 -0.88 -16.71 -25.18
CA ASP A 791 0.02 -17.37 -26.14
C ASP A 791 -0.32 -18.86 -26.31
N TYR A 792 -0.62 -19.54 -25.20
CA TYR A 792 -1.06 -20.94 -25.23
C TYR A 792 -2.44 -21.08 -25.91
N ALA A 793 -3.38 -20.17 -25.66
CA ALA A 793 -4.65 -20.10 -26.38
C ALA A 793 -4.45 -19.85 -27.89
N ALA A 794 -3.51 -18.98 -28.28
CA ALA A 794 -3.17 -18.69 -29.68
C ALA A 794 -2.58 -19.93 -30.39
N LEU A 795 -1.78 -20.74 -29.68
CA LEU A 795 -1.32 -22.05 -30.17
C LEU A 795 -2.46 -23.07 -30.30
N LEU A 796 -3.41 -23.10 -29.37
CA LEU A 796 -4.58 -23.99 -29.46
C LEU A 796 -5.43 -23.64 -30.70
N VAL A 797 -5.68 -22.35 -30.96
CA VAL A 797 -6.38 -21.89 -32.16
C VAL A 797 -5.64 -22.27 -33.44
N SER A 798 -4.30 -22.11 -33.50
CA SER A 798 -3.53 -22.52 -34.70
C SER A 798 -3.46 -24.04 -34.91
N ARG A 799 -3.90 -24.84 -33.92
CA ARG A 799 -4.11 -26.30 -34.02
C ARG A 799 -5.60 -26.68 -34.18
N GLY A 800 -6.49 -25.71 -34.39
CA GLY A 800 -7.93 -25.91 -34.58
C GLY A 800 -8.74 -26.19 -33.31
N GLN A 801 -8.18 -25.96 -32.13
CA GLN A 801 -8.82 -26.23 -30.83
C GLN A 801 -9.42 -24.96 -30.21
N LEU A 802 -10.36 -24.34 -30.94
CA LEU A 802 -10.97 -23.05 -30.56
C LEU A 802 -11.70 -23.09 -29.21
N ASP A 803 -12.47 -24.15 -28.93
CA ASP A 803 -13.15 -24.32 -27.64
C ASP A 803 -12.17 -24.61 -26.48
N GLY A 804 -11.04 -25.27 -26.79
CA GLY A 804 -9.94 -25.44 -25.86
C GLY A 804 -9.33 -24.09 -25.47
N ALA A 805 -9.12 -23.19 -26.44
CA ALA A 805 -8.67 -21.83 -26.19
C ALA A 805 -9.67 -21.03 -25.34
N ARG A 806 -10.97 -21.04 -25.70
CA ARG A 806 -12.05 -20.39 -24.91
C ARG A 806 -12.09 -20.89 -23.47
N LYS A 807 -12.06 -22.21 -23.27
CA LYS A 807 -12.05 -22.85 -21.94
C LYS A 807 -10.88 -22.38 -21.08
N VAL A 808 -9.65 -22.42 -21.61
CA VAL A 808 -8.44 -22.03 -20.87
C VAL A 808 -8.47 -20.55 -20.45
N LEU A 809 -8.97 -19.67 -21.32
CA LEU A 809 -9.12 -18.23 -21.04
C LEU A 809 -10.19 -17.96 -19.95
N HIS A 810 -11.34 -18.64 -20.01
CA HIS A 810 -12.40 -18.56 -19.01
C HIS A 810 -11.94 -19.07 -17.63
N GLU A 811 -11.26 -20.22 -17.59
CA GLU A 811 -10.68 -20.77 -16.35
C GLU A 811 -9.67 -19.82 -15.71
N ARG A 812 -8.83 -19.11 -16.51
CA ARG A 812 -7.88 -18.13 -15.98
C ARG A 812 -8.56 -16.86 -15.46
N ALA A 813 -9.64 -16.41 -16.09
CA ALA A 813 -10.41 -15.25 -15.62
C ALA A 813 -11.13 -15.55 -14.30
N THR A 814 -11.77 -16.73 -14.19
CA THR A 814 -12.52 -17.15 -13.00
C THR A 814 -11.64 -17.53 -11.79
N THR A 815 -10.49 -18.17 -12.01
CA THR A 815 -9.65 -18.70 -10.91
C THR A 815 -8.70 -17.66 -10.29
N GLY A 816 -8.48 -16.50 -10.95
CA GLY A 816 -7.26 -15.71 -10.76
C GLY A 816 -7.44 -14.21 -10.52
N GLY A 817 -8.40 -13.82 -9.68
CA GLY A 817 -8.63 -12.42 -9.26
C GLY A 817 -9.17 -11.52 -10.38
N LYS A 818 -9.18 -10.19 -10.16
CA LYS A 818 -9.40 -9.25 -11.28
C LYS A 818 -8.21 -9.36 -12.24
N VAL A 819 -8.51 -9.67 -13.50
CA VAL A 819 -7.59 -9.47 -14.64
C VAL A 819 -7.07 -8.02 -14.60
N ARG A 820 -5.79 -7.80 -14.91
CA ARG A 820 -5.17 -6.45 -14.82
C ARG A 820 -5.63 -5.57 -15.98
N THR A 821 -6.80 -4.97 -15.81
CA THR A 821 -7.56 -4.20 -16.81
C THR A 821 -6.75 -3.13 -17.53
N ALA A 822 -6.70 -3.24 -18.86
CA ALA A 822 -6.65 -2.20 -19.91
C ALA A 822 -5.56 -1.11 -19.90
N GLU A 823 -5.17 -0.54 -18.75
CA GLU A 823 -4.25 0.61 -18.67
C GLU A 823 -2.77 0.20 -18.74
N GLY A 824 -2.46 -1.08 -18.49
CA GLY A 824 -1.13 -1.68 -18.67
C GLY A 824 -0.98 -2.34 -20.04
N ALA A 825 -0.40 -1.62 -21.02
CA ALA A 825 -0.35 -2.01 -22.43
C ALA A 825 0.53 -3.22 -22.82
N THR A 826 0.78 -4.18 -21.91
CA THR A 826 1.72 -5.30 -22.10
C THR A 826 1.17 -6.52 -22.83
N ALA A 827 -0.15 -6.74 -22.87
CA ALA A 827 -0.75 -7.96 -23.46
C ALA A 827 -1.32 -7.78 -24.89
N GLY A 828 -1.41 -6.54 -25.38
CA GLY A 828 -2.14 -6.22 -26.63
C GLY A 828 -1.62 -6.95 -27.87
N LYS A 829 -0.29 -7.19 -27.96
CA LYS A 829 0.31 -7.94 -29.08
C LYS A 829 -0.08 -9.41 -29.07
N ASN A 830 -0.12 -10.04 -27.90
CA ASN A 830 -0.49 -11.44 -27.72
C ASN A 830 -1.99 -11.65 -28.04
N ILE A 831 -2.84 -10.72 -27.62
CA ILE A 831 -4.28 -10.72 -27.96
C ILE A 831 -4.48 -10.50 -29.46
N TRP A 832 -3.75 -9.57 -30.07
CA TRP A 832 -3.76 -9.36 -31.52
C TRP A 832 -3.33 -10.61 -32.30
N GLN A 833 -2.32 -11.34 -31.81
CA GLN A 833 -1.87 -12.61 -32.40
C GLN A 833 -2.91 -13.73 -32.23
N LEU A 834 -3.55 -13.85 -31.07
CA LEU A 834 -4.68 -14.77 -30.85
C LEU A 834 -5.84 -14.50 -31.82
N LEU A 835 -6.22 -13.23 -31.98
CA LEU A 835 -7.30 -12.83 -32.90
C LEU A 835 -6.89 -13.01 -34.37
N THR A 836 -5.62 -12.78 -34.72
CA THR A 836 -5.10 -13.02 -36.08
C THR A 836 -5.08 -14.51 -36.42
N ASN A 837 -4.66 -15.37 -35.47
CA ASN A 837 -4.76 -16.83 -35.62
C ASN A 837 -6.23 -17.27 -35.73
N THR A 838 -7.15 -16.60 -35.01
CA THR A 838 -8.60 -16.88 -35.09
C THR A 838 -9.16 -16.52 -36.47
N ALA A 839 -8.82 -15.34 -37.01
CA ALA A 839 -9.24 -14.92 -38.34
C ALA A 839 -8.69 -15.83 -39.45
N GLN A 840 -7.43 -16.27 -39.34
CA GLN A 840 -6.83 -17.23 -40.27
C GLN A 840 -7.50 -18.61 -40.18
N TYR A 841 -7.76 -19.12 -38.96
CA TYR A 841 -8.46 -20.39 -38.75
C TYR A 841 -9.89 -20.35 -39.29
N ALA A 842 -10.62 -19.25 -39.04
CA ALA A 842 -11.99 -19.07 -39.48
C ALA A 842 -12.09 -18.96 -41.01
N ALA A 843 -11.26 -18.12 -41.65
CA ALA A 843 -11.21 -18.02 -43.11
C ALA A 843 -10.82 -19.36 -43.77
N ALA A 844 -9.81 -20.06 -43.23
CA ALA A 844 -9.41 -21.39 -43.72
C ALA A 844 -10.47 -22.50 -43.47
N SER A 845 -11.42 -22.26 -42.57
CA SER A 845 -12.58 -23.13 -42.34
C SER A 845 -13.73 -22.78 -43.29
N SER A 846 -14.02 -21.49 -43.49
CA SER A 846 -14.99 -20.98 -44.48
C SER A 846 -14.60 -21.34 -45.92
N ALA A 847 -13.31 -21.51 -46.21
CA ALA A 847 -12.82 -21.99 -47.51
C ALA A 847 -12.96 -23.52 -47.72
N LYS A 848 -13.32 -24.27 -46.66
CA LYS A 848 -13.51 -25.73 -46.72
C LYS A 848 -14.98 -26.16 -46.59
N GLY A 849 -15.82 -25.33 -45.96
CA GLY A 849 -17.27 -25.49 -45.98
C GLY A 849 -17.85 -24.93 -47.27
N ALA A 850 -18.35 -25.80 -48.16
CA ALA A 850 -19.04 -25.35 -49.37
C ALA A 850 -20.37 -24.66 -49.02
N ALA A 851 -20.53 -23.41 -49.47
CA ALA A 851 -21.78 -22.67 -49.61
C ALA A 851 -22.84 -22.88 -48.50
N VAL A 852 -22.55 -22.42 -47.28
CA VAL A 852 -23.62 -22.19 -46.28
C VAL A 852 -24.35 -20.90 -46.61
N SER A 853 -25.68 -20.95 -46.54
CA SER A 853 -26.67 -19.94 -46.91
C SER A 853 -26.33 -18.49 -46.52
N ALA A 854 -26.66 -17.54 -47.41
CA ALA A 854 -26.40 -16.11 -47.27
C ALA A 854 -27.24 -15.36 -46.21
N GLU A 855 -27.88 -16.07 -45.28
CA GLU A 855 -28.75 -15.54 -44.24
C GLU A 855 -28.37 -16.13 -42.87
N ALA A 856 -27.56 -15.38 -42.12
CA ALA A 856 -27.32 -15.60 -40.70
C ALA A 856 -26.84 -14.29 -40.04
N GLU A 857 -27.59 -13.77 -39.08
CA GLU A 857 -27.26 -12.54 -38.34
C GLU A 857 -26.09 -12.71 -37.33
N SER A 858 -25.45 -13.88 -37.33
CA SER A 858 -24.39 -14.24 -36.38
C SER A 858 -23.09 -13.47 -36.63
N PRO A 859 -22.47 -12.86 -35.60
CA PRO A 859 -21.16 -12.22 -35.74
C PRO A 859 -20.06 -13.23 -36.08
N ASN A 860 -19.05 -12.78 -36.83
CA ASN A 860 -17.94 -13.64 -37.28
C ASN A 860 -17.08 -14.18 -36.12
N THR A 861 -16.25 -15.17 -36.40
CA THR A 861 -15.58 -16.00 -35.38
C THR A 861 -14.63 -15.17 -34.52
N THR A 862 -13.91 -14.24 -35.13
CA THR A 862 -12.95 -13.34 -34.49
C THR A 862 -13.65 -12.26 -33.70
N ARG A 863 -14.82 -11.78 -34.14
CA ARG A 863 -15.68 -10.90 -33.34
C ARG A 863 -16.20 -11.61 -32.10
N GLN A 864 -16.74 -12.82 -32.22
CA GLN A 864 -17.15 -13.61 -31.05
C GLN A 864 -15.98 -13.84 -30.07
N MET A 865 -14.76 -14.04 -30.57
CA MET A 865 -13.57 -14.18 -29.72
C MET A 865 -13.16 -12.85 -29.07
N LEU A 866 -13.26 -11.72 -29.78
CA LEU A 866 -12.98 -10.39 -29.24
C LEU A 866 -14.01 -9.98 -28.18
N ASP A 867 -15.30 -10.14 -28.48
CA ASP A 867 -16.40 -9.80 -27.57
C ASP A 867 -16.28 -10.65 -26.27
N PHE A 868 -16.02 -11.96 -26.38
CA PHE A 868 -15.70 -12.85 -25.25
C PHE A 868 -14.46 -12.43 -24.44
N LEU A 869 -13.40 -11.91 -25.09
CA LEU A 869 -12.22 -11.39 -24.40
C LEU A 869 -12.50 -10.05 -23.69
N VAL A 870 -13.42 -9.24 -24.21
CA VAL A 870 -13.90 -8.00 -23.56
C VAL A 870 -14.79 -8.33 -22.37
N GLU A 871 -15.71 -9.29 -22.49
CA GLU A 871 -16.55 -9.80 -21.37
C GLU A 871 -15.71 -10.35 -20.22
N LEU A 872 -14.66 -11.11 -20.52
CA LEU A 872 -13.69 -11.61 -19.53
C LEU A 872 -12.69 -10.55 -19.04
N GLY A 873 -12.74 -9.31 -19.54
CA GLY A 873 -11.92 -8.19 -19.08
C GLY A 873 -10.45 -8.21 -19.51
N TYR A 874 -10.08 -9.01 -20.52
CA TYR A 874 -8.71 -9.06 -21.03
C TYR A 874 -8.32 -7.83 -21.88
N CYS A 875 -9.28 -7.20 -22.55
CA CYS A 875 -9.04 -6.06 -23.43
C CYS A 875 -10.26 -5.12 -23.55
N THR A 876 -10.02 -3.97 -24.17
CA THR A 876 -11.05 -3.03 -24.66
C THR A 876 -10.98 -2.93 -26.18
N TYR A 877 -12.07 -2.51 -26.83
CA TYR A 877 -12.08 -2.27 -28.27
C TYR A 877 -11.08 -1.17 -28.70
N ASP A 878 -10.06 -1.55 -29.47
CA ASP A 878 -9.07 -0.67 -30.08
C ASP A 878 -8.91 -0.98 -31.58
N ASN A 879 -8.46 0.02 -32.37
CA ASN A 879 -8.20 -0.11 -33.80
C ASN A 879 -7.32 -1.33 -34.14
N ALA A 880 -6.32 -1.66 -33.31
CA ALA A 880 -5.46 -2.82 -33.55
C ALA A 880 -6.23 -4.14 -33.40
N LEU A 881 -7.04 -4.30 -32.34
CA LEU A 881 -7.76 -5.53 -32.03
C LEU A 881 -9.04 -5.71 -32.87
N LEU A 882 -9.64 -4.61 -33.32
CA LEU A 882 -10.73 -4.60 -34.31
C LEU A 882 -10.23 -4.94 -35.73
N GLY A 883 -8.93 -4.81 -36.00
CA GLY A 883 -8.32 -5.15 -37.29
C GLY A 883 -8.54 -6.60 -37.73
N PRO A 884 -8.14 -7.60 -36.92
CA PRO A 884 -8.43 -9.01 -37.17
C PRO A 884 -9.90 -9.35 -37.48
N VAL A 885 -10.87 -8.64 -36.88
CA VAL A 885 -12.31 -8.87 -37.14
C VAL A 885 -12.67 -8.57 -38.58
N VAL A 886 -12.21 -7.43 -39.13
CA VAL A 886 -12.40 -7.09 -40.56
C VAL A 886 -11.56 -8.00 -41.45
N ARG A 887 -10.37 -8.42 -40.97
CA ARG A 887 -9.45 -9.29 -41.74
C ARG A 887 -9.96 -10.72 -41.94
N GLU A 888 -10.81 -11.26 -41.06
CA GLU A 888 -11.47 -12.56 -41.29
C GLU A 888 -12.25 -12.57 -42.62
N TYR A 889 -13.08 -11.55 -42.85
CA TYR A 889 -13.83 -11.39 -44.09
C TYR A 889 -12.93 -11.15 -45.30
N LEU A 890 -11.86 -10.36 -45.16
CA LEU A 890 -10.90 -10.11 -46.25
C LEU A 890 -10.13 -11.38 -46.65
N LEU A 891 -9.69 -12.19 -45.68
CA LEU A 891 -9.03 -13.48 -45.94
C LEU A 891 -9.99 -14.54 -46.51
N ALA A 892 -11.29 -14.42 -46.27
CA ALA A 892 -12.34 -15.26 -46.86
C ALA A 892 -12.84 -14.76 -48.23
N GLY A 893 -12.29 -13.66 -48.78
CA GLY A 893 -12.75 -13.05 -50.05
C GLY A 893 -14.11 -12.34 -49.96
N GLN A 894 -14.67 -12.20 -48.76
CA GLN A 894 -16.03 -11.67 -48.51
C GLN A 894 -16.03 -10.14 -48.43
N HIS A 895 -15.54 -9.48 -49.49
CA HIS A 895 -15.27 -8.04 -49.52
C HIS A 895 -16.48 -7.16 -49.12
N ARG A 896 -17.69 -7.49 -49.56
CA ARG A 896 -18.92 -6.76 -49.21
C ARG A 896 -19.21 -6.82 -47.69
N GLN A 897 -18.98 -7.95 -47.04
CA GLN A 897 -19.16 -8.10 -45.59
C GLN A 897 -18.04 -7.39 -44.80
N ALA A 898 -16.81 -7.39 -45.30
CA ALA A 898 -15.71 -6.61 -44.70
C ALA A 898 -16.01 -5.10 -44.68
N ILE A 899 -16.64 -4.58 -45.74
CA ILE A 899 -17.03 -3.17 -45.86
C ILE A 899 -18.15 -2.81 -44.88
N GLU A 900 -19.21 -3.63 -44.78
CA GLU A 900 -20.30 -3.35 -43.84
C GLU A 900 -19.88 -3.52 -42.36
N GLU A 901 -19.02 -4.50 -42.04
CA GLU A 901 -18.47 -4.62 -40.68
C GLU A 901 -17.53 -3.45 -40.34
N PHE A 902 -16.76 -2.93 -41.31
CA PHE A 902 -15.98 -1.69 -41.14
C PHE A 902 -16.90 -0.48 -40.87
N LYS A 903 -17.96 -0.28 -41.66
CA LYS A 903 -18.96 0.77 -41.44
C LYS A 903 -19.58 0.66 -40.05
N ARG A 904 -20.00 -0.54 -39.65
CA ARG A 904 -20.60 -0.81 -38.33
C ARG A 904 -19.66 -0.44 -37.19
N ILE A 905 -18.38 -0.84 -37.26
CA ILE A 905 -17.36 -0.49 -36.26
C ILE A 905 -17.11 1.03 -36.23
N ALA A 906 -17.09 1.69 -37.39
CA ALA A 906 -16.92 3.14 -37.50
C ALA A 906 -18.09 3.91 -36.85
N ILE A 907 -19.33 3.46 -37.05
CA ILE A 907 -20.53 4.08 -36.46
C ILE A 907 -20.63 3.79 -34.96
N GLU A 908 -20.62 2.51 -34.55
CA GLU A 908 -20.81 2.11 -33.15
C GLU A 908 -19.68 2.55 -32.21
N LYS A 909 -18.42 2.38 -32.65
CA LYS A 909 -17.24 2.52 -31.79
C LYS A 909 -16.42 3.78 -32.08
N ARG A 910 -16.72 4.52 -33.16
CA ARG A 910 -15.92 5.65 -33.67
C ARG A 910 -14.44 5.26 -33.91
N ARG A 911 -14.24 4.07 -34.49
CA ARG A 911 -12.93 3.44 -34.77
C ARG A 911 -12.85 3.01 -36.23
N THR A 912 -11.66 3.07 -36.84
CA THR A 912 -11.45 2.78 -38.27
C THR A 912 -10.34 1.73 -38.49
N PRO A 913 -10.57 0.48 -38.05
CA PRO A 913 -9.60 -0.61 -38.23
C PRO A 913 -9.32 -0.86 -39.72
N LEU A 914 -8.06 -1.07 -40.10
CA LEU A 914 -7.63 -1.37 -41.48
C LEU A 914 -8.08 -0.36 -42.55
N GLN A 915 -8.30 0.92 -42.16
CA GLN A 915 -8.76 1.99 -43.04
C GLN A 915 -8.00 2.09 -44.37
N LEU A 916 -6.67 1.91 -44.35
CA LEU A 916 -5.86 1.93 -45.58
C LEU A 916 -6.18 0.74 -46.50
N GLU A 917 -6.30 -0.48 -45.98
CA GLU A 917 -6.61 -1.67 -46.78
C GLU A 917 -8.01 -1.60 -47.39
N ILE A 918 -9.01 -1.11 -46.66
CA ILE A 918 -10.38 -0.90 -47.16
C ILE A 918 -10.42 0.19 -48.25
N LEU A 919 -9.69 1.30 -48.06
CA LEU A 919 -9.60 2.36 -49.07
C LEU A 919 -8.83 1.90 -50.32
N THR A 920 -7.70 1.21 -50.17
CA THR A 920 -6.95 0.60 -51.29
C THR A 920 -7.83 -0.38 -52.08
N LEU A 921 -8.57 -1.26 -51.39
CA LEU A 921 -9.48 -2.21 -52.02
C LEU A 921 -10.57 -1.51 -52.83
N LEU A 922 -11.22 -0.49 -52.26
CA LEU A 922 -12.26 0.26 -52.96
C LEU A 922 -11.70 1.06 -54.15
N VAL A 923 -10.55 1.73 -53.99
CA VAL A 923 -9.86 2.42 -55.10
C VAL A 923 -9.53 1.45 -56.23
N GLY A 924 -8.99 0.27 -55.91
CA GLY A 924 -8.72 -0.79 -56.88
C GLY A 924 -9.97 -1.24 -57.64
N LEU A 925 -11.07 -1.49 -56.93
CA LEU A 925 -12.36 -1.84 -57.55
C LEU A 925 -12.92 -0.71 -58.43
N THR A 926 -12.80 0.56 -58.03
CA THR A 926 -13.24 1.69 -58.89
C THR A 926 -12.41 1.83 -60.17
N ASN A 927 -11.16 1.36 -60.17
CA ASN A 927 -10.25 1.36 -61.30
C ASN A 927 -10.24 0.02 -62.09
N GLY A 928 -11.07 -0.95 -61.72
CA GLY A 928 -11.19 -2.25 -62.40
C GLY A 928 -10.09 -3.27 -62.08
N ALA A 929 -9.31 -3.07 -61.02
CA ALA A 929 -8.19 -3.95 -60.62
C ALA A 929 -8.62 -5.16 -59.75
N GLY A 930 -9.85 -5.64 -59.89
CA GLY A 930 -10.38 -6.81 -59.17
C GLY A 930 -10.42 -8.07 -60.03
N ASP A 931 -10.26 -9.24 -59.40
CA ASP A 931 -10.52 -10.52 -60.06
C ASP A 931 -11.94 -10.61 -60.60
N ALA A 932 -12.15 -11.40 -61.66
CA ALA A 932 -13.44 -11.59 -62.32
C ALA A 932 -14.55 -12.26 -61.44
N ALA A 933 -14.24 -12.54 -60.16
CA ALA A 933 -15.17 -13.04 -59.15
C ALA A 933 -15.56 -11.97 -58.09
N ALA A 934 -15.14 -10.70 -58.26
CA ALA A 934 -15.42 -9.63 -57.30
C ALA A 934 -16.93 -9.35 -57.14
N THR A 935 -17.43 -9.41 -55.91
CA THR A 935 -18.85 -9.28 -55.54
C THR A 935 -19.40 -7.84 -55.51
N ILE A 936 -18.69 -6.88 -56.12
CA ILE A 936 -18.99 -5.44 -56.09
C ILE A 936 -18.65 -4.84 -57.46
N SER A 937 -19.61 -4.17 -58.10
CA SER A 937 -19.39 -3.48 -59.38
C SER A 937 -18.57 -2.18 -59.22
N ALA A 938 -17.98 -1.69 -60.30
CA ALA A 938 -17.15 -0.48 -60.28
C ALA A 938 -17.94 0.80 -59.89
N ASP A 939 -19.25 0.83 -60.08
CA ASP A 939 -20.10 1.95 -59.66
C ASP A 939 -20.60 1.82 -58.21
N GLU A 940 -20.92 0.61 -57.74
CA GLU A 940 -21.10 0.35 -56.29
C GLU A 940 -19.81 0.65 -55.51
N ALA A 941 -18.64 0.36 -56.07
CA ALA A 941 -17.36 0.70 -55.44
C ALA A 941 -17.18 2.22 -55.29
N LYS A 942 -17.71 3.04 -56.21
CA LYS A 942 -17.66 4.52 -56.11
C LYS A 942 -18.58 5.04 -55.02
N THR A 943 -19.79 4.49 -54.87
CA THR A 943 -20.72 4.89 -53.80
C THR A 943 -20.23 4.43 -52.43
N LEU A 944 -19.77 3.18 -52.30
CA LEU A 944 -19.19 2.68 -51.05
C LEU A 944 -17.92 3.45 -50.65
N LEU A 945 -17.10 3.87 -51.62
CA LEU A 945 -15.94 4.74 -51.37
C LEU A 945 -16.36 6.12 -50.87
N SER A 946 -17.39 6.76 -51.43
CA SER A 946 -17.86 8.07 -50.96
C SER A 946 -18.50 8.00 -49.57
N GLU A 947 -19.30 6.97 -49.28
CA GLU A 947 -19.88 6.68 -47.96
C GLU A 947 -18.79 6.48 -46.89
N ILE A 948 -17.76 5.68 -47.19
CA ILE A 948 -16.64 5.43 -46.26
C ILE A 948 -15.79 6.69 -46.09
N LEU A 949 -15.49 7.44 -47.14
CA LEU A 949 -14.76 8.71 -47.02
C LEU A 949 -15.52 9.75 -46.19
N GLN A 950 -16.85 9.81 -46.32
CA GLN A 950 -17.70 10.65 -45.47
C GLN A 950 -17.63 10.21 -44.00
N THR A 951 -17.81 8.92 -43.74
CA THR A 951 -17.77 8.33 -42.39
C THR A 951 -16.42 8.52 -41.70
N VAL A 952 -15.31 8.25 -42.41
CA VAL A 952 -13.94 8.43 -41.91
C VAL A 952 -13.64 9.91 -41.64
N THR A 953 -14.14 10.82 -42.49
CA THR A 953 -13.97 12.27 -42.33
C THR A 953 -14.70 12.83 -41.12
N GLN A 954 -15.86 12.28 -40.74
CA GLN A 954 -16.55 12.63 -39.50
C GLN A 954 -15.78 12.19 -38.24
N ILE A 955 -14.90 11.18 -38.34
CA ILE A 955 -14.13 10.64 -37.20
C ILE A 955 -12.75 11.32 -37.08
N HIS A 956 -12.00 11.43 -38.17
CA HIS A 956 -10.60 11.88 -38.16
C HIS A 956 -10.35 13.28 -38.73
N GLY A 957 -11.37 13.91 -39.31
CA GLY A 957 -11.27 15.18 -40.03
C GLY A 957 -10.66 15.04 -41.43
N PRO A 958 -10.96 15.98 -42.35
CA PRO A 958 -10.66 15.82 -43.78
C PRO A 958 -9.18 15.67 -44.09
N VAL A 959 -8.30 16.35 -43.33
CA VAL A 959 -6.84 16.26 -43.51
C VAL A 959 -6.34 14.81 -43.39
N ASN A 960 -6.79 14.07 -42.38
CA ASN A 960 -6.31 12.72 -42.10
C ASN A 960 -6.94 11.68 -43.04
N THR A 961 -8.21 11.88 -43.43
CA THR A 961 -8.83 11.12 -44.52
C THR A 961 -8.04 11.30 -45.81
N ASN A 962 -7.76 12.55 -46.20
CA ASN A 962 -7.07 12.88 -47.44
C ASN A 962 -5.65 12.30 -47.49
N ASN A 963 -4.88 12.38 -46.39
CA ASN A 963 -3.55 11.76 -46.34
C ASN A 963 -3.62 10.25 -46.55
N THR A 964 -4.58 9.56 -45.91
CA THR A 964 -4.73 8.10 -46.05
C THR A 964 -5.24 7.71 -47.43
N LEU A 965 -6.11 8.53 -48.03
CA LEU A 965 -6.57 8.38 -49.42
C LEU A 965 -5.44 8.61 -50.43
N ILE A 966 -4.54 9.56 -50.19
CA ILE A 966 -3.32 9.77 -51.00
C ILE A 966 -2.45 8.51 -51.01
N VAL A 967 -2.29 7.84 -49.88
CA VAL A 967 -1.53 6.58 -49.80
C VAL A 967 -2.28 5.42 -50.48
N ALA A 968 -3.61 5.31 -50.33
CA ALA A 968 -4.43 4.33 -51.05
C ALA A 968 -4.40 4.53 -52.58
N LEU A 969 -4.40 5.79 -53.04
CA LEU A 969 -4.26 6.19 -54.45
C LEU A 969 -2.86 5.94 -55.01
N ALA A 970 -1.84 5.82 -54.16
CA ALA A 970 -0.51 5.37 -54.60
C ALA A 970 -0.43 3.85 -54.76
N ASP A 971 -1.16 3.10 -53.92
CA ASP A 971 -1.17 1.63 -53.93
C ASP A 971 -1.99 1.09 -55.13
N ALA A 972 -3.27 1.47 -55.22
CA ALA A 972 -4.22 0.98 -56.24
C ALA A 972 -4.81 2.08 -57.17
N GLY A 973 -4.36 3.33 -57.03
CA GLY A 973 -4.81 4.44 -57.87
C GLY A 973 -3.95 4.64 -59.13
N THR A 974 -4.44 5.49 -60.03
CA THR A 974 -3.65 5.98 -61.18
C THR A 974 -2.83 7.21 -60.81
N GLU A 975 -1.66 7.38 -61.43
CA GLU A 975 -0.80 8.56 -61.21
C GLU A 975 -1.54 9.88 -61.46
N ALA A 976 -2.48 9.90 -62.42
CA ALA A 976 -3.32 11.06 -62.72
C ALA A 976 -4.32 11.39 -61.60
N GLN A 977 -4.90 10.40 -60.91
CA GLN A 977 -5.75 10.61 -59.74
C GLN A 977 -4.91 11.12 -58.56
N LEU A 978 -3.77 10.46 -58.29
CA LEU A 978 -2.86 10.82 -57.20
C LEU A 978 -2.30 12.24 -57.35
N ARG A 979 -1.76 12.58 -58.53
CA ARG A 979 -1.19 13.91 -58.79
C ARG A 979 -2.25 15.01 -58.76
N ARG A 980 -3.50 14.74 -59.18
CA ARG A 980 -4.62 15.68 -59.06
C ARG A 980 -4.96 15.98 -57.59
N MET A 981 -4.95 14.96 -56.72
CA MET A 981 -5.15 15.14 -55.28
C MET A 981 -4.00 15.93 -54.61
N LEU A 982 -2.75 15.69 -55.03
CA LEU A 982 -1.58 16.36 -54.48
C LEU A 982 -1.45 17.84 -54.90
N ILE A 983 -2.00 18.23 -56.06
CA ILE A 983 -1.97 19.60 -56.59
C ILE A 983 -3.10 20.49 -56.04
N ASN A 984 -4.23 19.92 -55.62
CA ASN A 984 -5.42 20.70 -55.24
C ASN A 984 -5.16 21.57 -53.99
N PRO A 985 -5.21 22.92 -54.07
CA PRO A 985 -4.92 23.81 -52.95
C PRO A 985 -5.95 23.74 -51.80
N GLU A 986 -7.16 23.21 -52.06
CA GLU A 986 -8.17 22.98 -51.02
C GLU A 986 -7.83 21.76 -50.14
N VAL A 987 -7.05 20.81 -50.69
CA VAL A 987 -6.62 19.61 -49.98
C VAL A 987 -5.45 19.97 -49.08
N ARG A 988 -5.74 20.20 -47.80
CA ARG A 988 -4.69 20.28 -46.77
C ARG A 988 -4.06 18.90 -46.57
N ILE A 989 -2.76 18.82 -46.80
CA ILE A 989 -1.94 17.60 -46.69
C ILE A 989 -1.02 17.71 -45.46
N ASN A 990 -0.79 16.61 -44.74
CA ASN A 990 0.28 16.52 -43.75
C ASN A 990 1.35 15.52 -44.19
N HIS A 991 2.42 16.04 -44.78
CA HIS A 991 3.58 15.27 -45.27
C HIS A 991 4.19 14.36 -44.20
N SER A 992 4.31 14.81 -42.94
CA SER A 992 4.85 13.98 -41.85
C SER A 992 4.02 12.72 -41.57
N TYR A 993 2.70 12.81 -41.71
CA TYR A 993 1.80 11.66 -41.52
C TYR A 993 1.92 10.67 -42.70
N ILE A 994 2.03 11.17 -43.93
CA ILE A 994 2.25 10.33 -45.12
C ILE A 994 3.58 9.56 -44.98
N LEU A 995 4.66 10.21 -44.53
CA LEU A 995 5.93 9.53 -44.26
C LEU A 995 5.78 8.37 -43.25
N THR A 996 5.06 8.56 -42.14
CA THR A 996 4.83 7.45 -41.17
C THR A 996 4.01 6.29 -41.74
N GLN A 997 3.10 6.54 -42.69
CA GLN A 997 2.40 5.47 -43.41
C GLN A 997 3.32 4.78 -44.43
N CYS A 998 4.21 5.52 -45.09
CA CYS A 998 5.23 4.96 -46.00
C CYS A 998 6.25 4.08 -45.26
N GLU A 999 6.67 4.44 -44.04
CA GLU A 999 7.56 3.60 -43.22
C GLU A 999 6.97 2.21 -42.94
N PHE A 1000 5.65 2.13 -42.71
CA PHE A 1000 4.93 0.87 -42.54
C PHE A 1000 4.84 0.09 -43.86
N LEU A 1001 4.55 0.77 -44.99
CA LEU A 1001 4.48 0.13 -46.31
C LEU A 1001 5.82 -0.44 -46.78
N MET A 1002 6.94 0.25 -46.49
CA MET A 1002 8.29 -0.29 -46.71
C MET A 1002 8.51 -1.57 -45.92
N ALA A 1003 8.14 -1.59 -44.63
CA ALA A 1003 8.23 -2.78 -43.79
C ALA A 1003 7.28 -3.93 -44.22
N SER A 1004 6.32 -3.67 -45.11
CA SER A 1004 5.50 -4.69 -45.78
C SER A 1004 5.96 -5.01 -47.21
N GLY A 1005 7.14 -4.55 -47.63
CA GLY A 1005 7.72 -4.80 -48.96
C GLY A 1005 7.12 -3.98 -50.11
N LYS A 1006 6.22 -3.02 -49.84
CA LYS A 1006 5.53 -2.23 -50.87
C LYS A 1006 6.34 -1.01 -51.33
N VAL A 1007 7.57 -1.26 -51.81
CA VAL A 1007 8.53 -0.20 -52.18
C VAL A 1007 8.02 0.68 -53.34
N ASP A 1008 7.43 0.08 -54.36
CA ASP A 1008 6.99 0.80 -55.57
C ASP A 1008 5.90 1.83 -55.29
N VAL A 1009 5.11 1.63 -54.23
CA VAL A 1009 4.08 2.59 -53.76
C VAL A 1009 4.72 3.89 -53.26
N VAL A 1010 5.83 3.78 -52.55
CA VAL A 1010 6.59 4.93 -52.02
C VAL A 1010 7.36 5.63 -53.15
N LEU A 1011 7.86 4.89 -54.15
CA LEU A 1011 8.46 5.46 -55.35
C LEU A 1011 7.42 6.20 -56.23
N ARG A 1012 6.21 5.65 -56.39
CA ARG A 1012 5.10 6.32 -57.09
C ARG A 1012 4.66 7.60 -56.39
N LEU A 1013 4.65 7.63 -55.05
CA LEU A 1013 4.44 8.85 -54.27
C LEU A 1013 5.54 9.89 -54.53
N ALA A 1014 6.81 9.50 -54.50
CA ALA A 1014 7.92 10.39 -54.83
C ALA A 1014 7.74 11.02 -56.22
N LYS A 1015 7.51 10.19 -57.25
CA LYS A 1015 7.24 10.61 -58.63
C LYS A 1015 6.07 11.59 -58.76
N CYS A 1016 4.92 11.27 -58.14
CA CYS A 1016 3.74 12.14 -58.20
C CYS A 1016 3.87 13.44 -57.37
N SER A 1017 4.81 13.48 -56.41
CA SER A 1017 5.12 14.68 -55.62
C SER A 1017 6.07 15.68 -56.28
N LYS A 1018 6.64 15.36 -57.46
CA LYS A 1018 7.68 16.16 -58.13
C LYS A 1018 7.34 17.65 -58.21
N GLY A 1019 8.16 18.48 -57.56
CA GLY A 1019 8.06 19.95 -57.58
C GLY A 1019 7.03 20.57 -56.63
N LEU A 1020 6.43 19.80 -55.71
CA LEU A 1020 5.47 20.33 -54.74
C LEU A 1020 6.17 20.80 -53.45
N ALA A 1021 5.90 22.04 -53.03
CA ALA A 1021 6.46 22.58 -51.77
C ALA A 1021 5.91 21.88 -50.52
N ASN A 1022 4.67 21.38 -50.57
CA ASN A 1022 3.96 20.82 -49.42
C ASN A 1022 4.26 19.35 -49.15
N VAL A 1023 4.80 18.61 -50.13
CA VAL A 1023 5.04 17.17 -50.09
C VAL A 1023 6.37 16.90 -50.79
N ARG A 1024 7.40 16.57 -50.01
CA ARG A 1024 8.80 16.60 -50.49
C ARG A 1024 9.25 15.25 -51.04
N GLU A 1025 9.45 15.20 -52.36
CA GLU A 1025 9.99 14.05 -53.12
C GLU A 1025 11.24 13.40 -52.49
N GLN A 1026 12.15 14.22 -51.97
CA GLN A 1026 13.43 13.79 -51.41
C GLN A 1026 13.29 12.98 -50.12
N ASP A 1027 12.27 13.24 -49.29
CA ASP A 1027 12.10 12.52 -48.02
C ASP A 1027 11.71 11.06 -48.26
N PHE A 1028 10.88 10.79 -49.28
CA PHE A 1028 10.51 9.44 -49.68
C PHE A 1028 11.73 8.65 -50.20
N LEU A 1029 12.60 9.28 -50.99
CA LEU A 1029 13.85 8.65 -51.45
C LEU A 1029 14.80 8.34 -50.30
N GLN A 1030 14.92 9.24 -49.31
CA GLN A 1030 15.71 8.98 -48.10
C GLN A 1030 15.09 7.88 -47.21
N LEU A 1031 13.77 7.76 -47.18
CA LEU A 1031 13.03 6.71 -46.46
C LEU A 1031 13.28 5.33 -47.09
N VAL A 1032 13.24 5.22 -48.42
CA VAL A 1032 13.58 3.98 -49.17
C VAL A 1032 15.05 3.60 -48.96
N LEU A 1033 16.00 4.52 -49.15
CA LEU A 1033 17.43 4.24 -48.90
C LEU A 1033 17.68 3.84 -47.44
N GLY A 1034 17.04 4.54 -46.48
CA GLY A 1034 17.10 4.23 -45.07
C GLY A 1034 16.44 2.91 -44.67
N HIS A 1035 15.64 2.27 -45.54
CA HIS A 1035 15.18 0.89 -45.37
C HIS A 1035 16.26 -0.10 -45.84
N TYR A 1036 16.83 0.07 -47.03
CA TYR A 1036 17.93 -0.78 -47.51
C TYR A 1036 19.17 -0.73 -46.62
N VAL A 1037 19.47 0.41 -45.98
CA VAL A 1037 20.52 0.52 -44.93
C VAL A 1037 20.19 -0.36 -43.71
N ARG A 1038 18.91 -0.46 -43.29
CA ARG A 1038 18.49 -1.30 -42.15
C ARG A 1038 18.49 -2.79 -42.49
N GLU A 1039 18.22 -3.15 -43.74
CA GLU A 1039 18.30 -4.54 -44.23
C GLU A 1039 19.69 -4.93 -44.74
N ASN A 1040 20.63 -3.98 -44.74
CA ASN A 1040 22.00 -4.12 -45.24
C ASN A 1040 22.07 -4.58 -46.72
N ASN A 1041 21.09 -4.16 -47.53
CA ASN A 1041 20.92 -4.58 -48.92
C ASN A 1041 21.59 -3.59 -49.90
N CYS A 1042 22.90 -3.78 -50.11
CA CYS A 1042 23.69 -2.94 -51.01
C CYS A 1042 23.22 -3.01 -52.48
N GLU A 1043 22.80 -4.19 -52.95
CA GLU A 1043 22.43 -4.38 -54.37
C GLU A 1043 21.17 -3.57 -54.73
N ALA A 1044 20.10 -3.69 -53.94
CA ALA A 1044 18.86 -2.94 -54.16
C ALA A 1044 19.07 -1.42 -54.07
N ALA A 1045 19.99 -0.96 -53.21
CA ALA A 1045 20.35 0.44 -53.08
C ALA A 1045 21.12 0.98 -54.32
N VAL A 1046 22.04 0.18 -54.88
CA VAL A 1046 22.74 0.53 -56.14
C VAL A 1046 21.78 0.49 -57.34
N GLN A 1047 20.90 -0.51 -57.43
CA GLN A 1047 19.88 -0.57 -58.49
C GLN A 1047 18.93 0.64 -58.44
N LEU A 1048 18.53 1.09 -57.24
CA LEU A 1048 17.73 2.31 -57.07
C LEU A 1048 18.49 3.54 -57.57
N PHE A 1049 19.76 3.71 -57.20
CA PHE A 1049 20.59 4.82 -57.70
C PHE A 1049 20.73 4.79 -59.23
N GLN A 1050 20.94 3.61 -59.84
CA GLN A 1050 21.01 3.47 -61.29
C GLN A 1050 19.70 3.87 -61.99
N ARG A 1051 18.52 3.48 -61.46
CA ARG A 1051 17.22 3.93 -61.98
C ARG A 1051 17.08 5.46 -61.91
N LEU A 1052 17.40 6.05 -60.75
CA LEU A 1052 17.35 7.51 -60.53
C LEU A 1052 18.34 8.33 -61.35
N VAL A 1053 19.38 7.71 -61.93
CA VAL A 1053 20.34 8.36 -62.84
C VAL A 1053 19.95 8.15 -64.31
N ASN A 1054 19.37 7.00 -64.66
CA ASN A 1054 18.97 6.68 -66.04
C ASN A 1054 17.65 7.35 -66.45
N ASP A 1055 16.70 7.51 -65.52
CA ASP A 1055 15.46 8.27 -65.74
C ASP A 1055 15.72 9.78 -65.58
N GLU A 1056 16.53 10.35 -66.50
CA GLU A 1056 17.13 11.71 -66.42
C GLU A 1056 16.14 12.86 -66.10
N ASP A 1057 14.84 12.66 -66.35
CA ASP A 1057 13.80 13.67 -66.19
C ASP A 1057 12.70 13.31 -65.16
N GLU A 1058 12.89 12.32 -64.28
CA GLU A 1058 11.88 11.96 -63.27
C GLU A 1058 12.19 12.45 -61.84
N LEU A 1059 13.31 12.05 -61.22
CA LEU A 1059 13.58 12.28 -59.79
C LEU A 1059 15.04 12.69 -59.52
N LYS A 1060 15.25 13.73 -58.71
CA LYS A 1060 16.61 14.29 -58.47
C LYS A 1060 17.32 13.65 -57.27
N VAL A 1061 18.48 13.05 -57.52
CA VAL A 1061 19.43 12.61 -56.48
C VAL A 1061 20.05 13.82 -55.77
N THR A 1062 20.23 13.73 -54.45
CA THR A 1062 20.87 14.76 -53.62
C THR A 1062 22.22 14.31 -53.07
N THR A 1063 23.09 15.25 -52.68
CA THR A 1063 24.39 14.92 -52.06
C THR A 1063 24.24 14.21 -50.70
N ASP A 1064 23.14 14.43 -49.98
CA ASP A 1064 22.81 13.68 -48.75
C ASP A 1064 22.40 12.22 -49.04
N PHE A 1065 21.66 11.98 -50.12
CA PHE A 1065 21.36 10.62 -50.59
C PHE A 1065 22.65 9.92 -51.05
N ALA A 1066 23.50 10.61 -51.82
CA ALA A 1066 24.76 10.07 -52.29
C ALA A 1066 25.72 9.70 -51.14
N ARG A 1067 25.86 10.57 -50.13
CA ARG A 1067 26.68 10.27 -48.94
C ARG A 1067 26.17 9.05 -48.17
N LYS A 1068 24.87 8.98 -47.86
CA LYS A 1068 24.25 7.82 -47.19
C LYS A 1068 24.41 6.51 -47.97
N LEU A 1069 24.48 6.57 -49.30
CA LEU A 1069 24.76 5.40 -50.12
C LEU A 1069 26.25 5.01 -50.05
N SER A 1070 27.19 5.97 -50.12
CA SER A 1070 28.63 5.70 -49.93
C SER A 1070 28.90 5.03 -48.58
N ASP A 1071 28.34 5.58 -47.50
CA ASP A 1071 28.47 5.06 -46.13
C ASP A 1071 28.07 3.56 -46.05
N LEU A 1072 26.99 3.17 -46.74
CA LEU A 1072 26.49 1.79 -46.78
C LEU A 1072 27.40 0.84 -47.58
N LEU A 1073 27.93 1.31 -48.72
CA LEU A 1073 28.79 0.49 -49.58
C LEU A 1073 30.18 0.31 -48.95
N GLU A 1074 30.75 1.37 -48.38
CA GLU A 1074 32.03 1.36 -47.68
C GLU A 1074 31.99 0.47 -46.43
N ALA A 1075 30.94 0.55 -45.62
CA ALA A 1075 30.76 -0.31 -44.43
C ALA A 1075 30.68 -1.81 -44.75
N ASN A 1076 30.33 -2.17 -45.99
CA ASN A 1076 30.17 -3.55 -46.46
C ASN A 1076 31.26 -4.02 -47.43
N ASN A 1077 32.24 -3.17 -47.77
CA ASN A 1077 33.23 -3.41 -48.84
C ASN A 1077 32.60 -3.71 -50.22
N TYR A 1078 31.47 -3.07 -50.53
CA TYR A 1078 30.78 -3.21 -51.81
C TYR A 1078 31.34 -2.21 -52.85
N GLU A 1079 31.33 -2.56 -54.13
CA GLU A 1079 31.89 -1.71 -55.18
C GLU A 1079 31.09 -0.41 -55.37
N VAL A 1080 31.77 0.73 -55.32
CA VAL A 1080 31.18 2.08 -55.42
C VAL A 1080 31.10 2.52 -56.88
N PRO A 1081 29.89 2.71 -57.46
CA PRO A 1081 29.74 3.11 -58.87
C PRO A 1081 30.40 4.45 -59.19
N ASP A 1082 31.05 4.59 -60.34
CA ASP A 1082 31.72 5.84 -60.72
C ASP A 1082 30.75 7.02 -60.87
N GLY A 1083 29.51 6.77 -61.29
CA GLY A 1083 28.44 7.78 -61.30
C GLY A 1083 28.15 8.36 -59.91
N LEU A 1084 28.30 7.58 -58.84
CA LEU A 1084 28.07 8.06 -57.47
C LEU A 1084 29.18 9.01 -57.01
N LYS A 1085 30.43 8.77 -57.45
CA LYS A 1085 31.63 9.60 -57.14
C LYS A 1085 31.55 11.00 -57.75
N LEU A 1086 30.61 11.27 -58.66
CA LEU A 1086 30.30 12.59 -59.20
C LEU A 1086 29.34 13.40 -58.29
N TYR A 1087 28.44 12.75 -57.54
CA TYR A 1087 27.53 13.41 -56.58
C TYR A 1087 28.15 13.62 -55.19
N LEU A 1088 29.40 13.16 -54.99
CA LEU A 1088 30.19 13.30 -53.77
C LEU A 1088 31.28 14.39 -53.89
N LYS A 1089 31.31 15.12 -55.01
CA LYS A 1089 32.20 16.26 -55.30
C LYS A 1089 31.41 17.57 -55.30
#